data_AF-M2BQD3-F1
#
_entry.id   AF-M2BQD3-F1
#
_cell.length_a   1.000
_cell.length_b   1.000
_cell.length_c   1.000
_cell.angle_alpha   90.00
_cell.angle_beta   90.00
_cell.angle_gamma   90.00
#
_symmetry.space_group_name_H-M   'P 1'
#
loop_
_entity.id
_entity.type
_entity.pdbx_description
1 polymer ?
#
loop_
_entity_poly.entity_id
_entity_poly.type
_entity_poly.pdbx_seq_one_letter_code
_entity_poly.pdbx_strand_id
1 'polypeptide(L)'
;MRKLLTFLKILITAVAVILLFTACQQFLEDPEDFLSYWASETFVKNHSIGSAHRPDGAGVPCVASSASVDITLTVHNPKGFSFVMPTSSAPAGIVEFKELSPQPDAGTDYDLIQTGSGTLKLTYNPSLLRKYEQGSRSLNPTITLKATDGRVFKKTYTFGIKSNTPPPKPEIIIAKTNTSPSKYVLCLKFNSTEMTTTVAMNSGTVPVHKDIAKITINDAHYTLSYKDDNSDFKKPAETSFIERGNVQQLTAALPSASEKWVLYFNTDVKVESSNPQTSYTITLSDKEGVVSDSVTAELRKRFKVTFDSQGGSIVPDQYIEKDGKVTKPTNPTKAGFDFGGWYTNTSYSTQWDFDNNMVTENITLYAKWTEKKYTVTFSVAGGEGELKGTCNGQSQIVQNGSSEVSLTNVPHGAQVTFTATPTDPTQYKVGNWTCIPSTDFTGTSGSQTATLTVKADTTVTVQFVQLNALTLRELKIHGKDAKSGSVTLPYTVTQVTQSNIILTFSEHSSIPFTVTPPSLNLTPGETKSIIISVAASPGNYPAWSKPVNITRSKNNVANLKSFKLNGETKNAPFANEYTVASDTAEVKDFTFDTASTGATASVNPQGSESIPVGTGRSFTITVKAQDGTQNTVTFTVKRQKYNISYSVAGGHGKIKADSGSEVVNGSKQVEYGENISFTATPDNGWEVDSWKVDGSTVFGQTGTTYHLSNVTGDKTVTVKFKPGTFNLTGGGPDAWKKLKEEAAKTEGSHTIVINGEITATTDQDNNGKISIRRELIIKSSGSSASLNASNLSGIFDVNNKLTLENITLKNGTEPGNRTGAGAYVNSTLIMKGSSAITNCSAHKGGGVYVNNGTLIMQDSSTISSCTATDKGSGVYVAGTFEMKGNARVNTNNDVYLESGKSITVTGSLSHHPAARITPNNYTNGRVLATGAAEKANFKVTPQDGNKYWRFKKQGGEVKFVPAKLKVTFNKIKCVEVEDSSSEAEYYWTMKVGKYVIAERPKNEVWDAKKGHIYEFIENGEYNKYFNWDFSYFPISEIQDINPTPKNYIPVYINIMEYDKSDPDDHIGTTKANLTYDYDNDEWNWAYDDNWISGPANELHGNQKKNSSKTIGDGGEEIFTEEYRTNDGDTDLTITISWKE
;
A
#
# COMPACT_ATOMS: atom_id res chain seq x y z
N MET A 1 -65.36 83.08 -5.58
CA MET A 1 -64.53 82.18 -6.43
C MET A 1 -63.26 81.65 -5.75
N ARG A 2 -62.34 82.46 -5.19
CA ARG A 2 -61.07 81.92 -4.62
C ARG A 2 -61.22 80.78 -3.59
N LYS A 3 -62.20 80.82 -2.67
CA LYS A 3 -62.44 79.71 -1.71
C LYS A 3 -62.91 78.40 -2.36
N LEU A 4 -63.59 78.45 -3.52
CA LEU A 4 -64.07 77.25 -4.22
C LEU A 4 -62.93 76.52 -4.95
N LEU A 5 -61.97 77.28 -5.49
CA LEU A 5 -60.81 76.74 -6.20
C LEU A 5 -59.81 76.04 -5.26
N THR A 6 -59.73 76.46 -3.99
CA THR A 6 -58.89 75.81 -2.97
C THR A 6 -59.48 74.50 -2.51
N PHE A 7 -60.80 74.44 -2.28
CA PHE A 7 -61.50 73.19 -1.92
C PHE A 7 -61.41 72.14 -3.04
N LEU A 8 -61.57 72.55 -4.30
CA LEU A 8 -61.50 71.62 -5.43
C LEU A 8 -60.07 71.05 -5.63
N LYS A 9 -59.02 71.85 -5.35
CA LYS A 9 -57.65 71.33 -5.37
C LYS A 9 -57.39 70.31 -4.25
N ILE A 10 -57.84 70.60 -3.02
CA ILE A 10 -57.69 69.66 -1.90
C ILE A 10 -58.46 68.37 -2.16
N LEU A 11 -59.67 68.45 -2.73
CA LEU A 11 -60.47 67.26 -3.05
C LEU A 11 -59.84 66.42 -4.18
N ILE A 12 -59.30 67.05 -5.23
CA ILE A 12 -58.61 66.33 -6.33
C ILE A 12 -57.29 65.71 -5.83
N THR A 13 -56.53 66.37 -4.97
CA THR A 13 -55.31 65.78 -4.37
C THR A 13 -55.65 64.66 -3.40
N ALA A 14 -56.69 64.79 -2.57
CA ALA A 14 -57.15 63.72 -1.68
C ALA A 14 -57.63 62.49 -2.46
N VAL A 15 -58.43 62.68 -3.52
CA VAL A 15 -58.90 61.58 -4.37
C VAL A 15 -57.75 60.93 -5.16
N ALA A 16 -56.75 61.69 -5.61
CA ALA A 16 -55.56 61.13 -6.26
C ALA A 16 -54.66 60.32 -5.30
N VAL A 17 -54.53 60.75 -4.03
CA VAL A 17 -53.79 59.99 -3.01
C VAL A 17 -54.57 58.73 -2.63
N ILE A 18 -55.88 58.82 -2.41
CA ILE A 18 -56.73 57.66 -2.08
C ILE A 18 -56.72 56.63 -3.22
N LEU A 19 -56.76 57.06 -4.50
CA LEU A 19 -56.67 56.16 -5.65
C LEU A 19 -55.27 55.53 -5.86
N LEU A 20 -54.20 56.11 -5.31
CA LEU A 20 -52.87 55.47 -5.34
C LEU A 20 -52.75 54.33 -4.31
N PHE A 21 -53.49 54.38 -3.20
CA PHE A 21 -53.42 53.36 -2.14
C PHE A 21 -54.37 52.16 -2.37
N THR A 22 -55.36 52.27 -3.24
CA THR A 22 -56.32 51.17 -3.52
C THR A 22 -55.79 50.04 -4.41
N ALA A 23 -54.50 50.02 -4.75
CA ALA A 23 -53.88 49.01 -5.63
C ALA A 23 -52.72 48.22 -4.99
N CYS A 24 -52.41 48.42 -3.70
CA CYS A 24 -51.32 47.72 -3.02
C CYS A 24 -51.76 47.20 -1.65
N GLN A 25 -52.38 46.02 -1.66
CA GLN A 25 -52.94 45.34 -0.49
C GLN A 25 -51.87 45.08 0.61
N GLN A 26 -50.59 44.95 0.24
CA GLN A 26 -49.46 44.79 1.17
C GLN A 26 -49.12 46.03 2.02
N PHE A 27 -49.58 47.24 1.66
CA PHE A 27 -49.16 48.46 2.37
C PHE A 27 -50.03 48.80 3.60
N LEU A 28 -51.13 48.07 3.82
CA LEU A 28 -52.14 48.38 4.83
C LEU A 28 -52.27 47.35 5.96
N GLU A 29 -51.70 46.15 5.81
CA GLU A 29 -51.77 45.10 6.84
C GLU A 29 -50.56 45.10 7.79
N ASP A 30 -49.34 45.31 7.28
CA ASP A 30 -48.14 45.41 8.13
C ASP A 30 -47.03 46.31 7.52
N PRO A 31 -47.01 47.61 7.85
CA PRO A 31 -45.95 48.51 7.40
C PRO A 31 -44.59 48.24 8.08
N GLU A 32 -44.54 47.56 9.23
CA GLU A 32 -43.29 47.15 9.89
C GLU A 32 -42.68 45.92 9.19
N ASP A 33 -43.47 44.92 8.79
CA ASP A 33 -42.97 43.82 7.94
C ASP A 33 -42.50 44.36 6.58
N PHE A 34 -43.27 45.26 5.96
CA PHE A 34 -42.86 45.91 4.70
C PHE A 34 -41.56 46.71 4.88
N LEU A 35 -41.48 47.62 5.85
CA LEU A 35 -40.27 48.43 6.07
C LEU A 35 -39.07 47.58 6.54
N SER A 36 -39.28 46.54 7.34
CA SER A 36 -38.22 45.60 7.73
C SER A 36 -37.76 44.69 6.58
N TYR A 37 -38.64 44.39 5.62
CA TYR A 37 -38.29 43.74 4.34
C TYR A 37 -37.42 44.65 3.46
N TRP A 38 -37.61 45.97 3.53
CA TRP A 38 -36.73 46.97 2.90
C TRP A 38 -35.44 47.26 3.69
N ALA A 39 -35.45 47.10 5.03
CA ALA A 39 -34.31 47.36 5.90
C ALA A 39 -33.41 46.13 6.17
N SER A 40 -33.84 44.91 5.83
CA SER A 40 -33.11 43.68 6.17
C SER A 40 -31.77 43.55 5.41
N GLU A 41 -30.67 43.41 6.15
CA GLU A 41 -29.38 43.07 5.56
C GLU A 41 -29.30 41.59 5.17
N THR A 42 -28.69 41.31 4.01
CA THR A 42 -28.43 39.95 3.53
C THR A 42 -27.00 39.86 3.04
N PHE A 43 -26.25 38.86 3.53
CA PHE A 43 -24.82 38.71 3.27
C PHE A 43 -24.34 37.26 3.48
N VAL A 44 -23.22 36.89 2.85
CA VAL A 44 -22.56 35.59 3.09
C VAL A 44 -21.84 35.64 4.44
N LYS A 45 -22.10 34.67 5.32
CA LYS A 45 -21.46 34.52 6.64
C LYS A 45 -20.09 33.86 6.55
N ASN A 46 -20.01 32.70 5.88
CA ASN A 46 -18.79 31.91 5.73
C ASN A 46 -18.86 31.03 4.47
N HIS A 47 -17.77 30.33 4.19
CA HIS A 47 -17.68 29.33 3.12
C HIS A 47 -17.03 28.03 3.62
N SER A 48 -17.26 26.93 2.91
CA SER A 48 -16.53 25.67 3.07
C SER A 48 -16.23 25.02 1.72
N ILE A 49 -15.00 24.53 1.57
CA ILE A 49 -14.54 23.84 0.34
C ILE A 49 -14.85 22.35 0.51
N GLY A 50 -15.65 21.78 -0.40
CA GLY A 50 -16.12 20.39 -0.33
C GLY A 50 -15.12 19.35 -0.86
N SER A 51 -14.03 19.78 -1.51
CA SER A 51 -12.93 18.93 -1.97
C SER A 51 -11.78 18.90 -0.96
N ALA A 52 -10.96 17.84 -1.05
CA ALA A 52 -9.66 17.82 -0.38
C ALA A 52 -8.78 18.96 -0.92
N HIS A 53 -8.21 19.74 -0.01
CA HIS A 53 -7.39 20.91 -0.28
C HIS A 53 -6.20 20.95 0.67
N ARG A 54 -5.15 21.69 0.29
CA ARG A 54 -3.96 21.92 1.13
C ARG A 54 -3.59 23.39 1.08
N PRO A 55 -3.16 24.01 2.19
CA PRO A 55 -2.65 25.38 2.13
C PRO A 55 -1.36 25.45 1.31
N ASP A 56 -1.16 26.56 0.59
CA ASP A 56 0.16 26.99 0.13
C ASP A 56 1.00 27.57 1.29
N GLY A 57 2.22 28.04 0.99
CA GLY A 57 3.12 28.65 1.98
C GLY A 57 2.59 29.95 2.62
N ALA A 58 1.54 30.56 2.06
CA ALA A 58 0.85 31.73 2.62
C ALA A 58 -0.44 31.35 3.39
N GLY A 59 -0.79 30.06 3.45
CA GLY A 59 -2.00 29.56 4.11
C GLY A 59 -3.25 29.54 3.23
N VAL A 60 -3.14 29.84 1.93
CA VAL A 60 -4.29 29.88 1.00
C VAL A 60 -4.67 28.46 0.58
N PRO A 61 -5.93 28.01 0.73
CA PRO A 61 -6.37 26.71 0.26
C PRO A 61 -6.15 26.49 -1.24
N CYS A 62 -5.36 25.48 -1.58
CA CYS A 62 -5.14 25.00 -2.94
C CYS A 62 -5.93 23.72 -3.20
N VAL A 63 -6.60 23.69 -4.35
CA VAL A 63 -7.39 22.54 -4.85
C VAL A 63 -6.82 22.02 -6.16
N ALA A 64 -7.00 20.72 -6.42
CA ALA A 64 -6.54 20.07 -7.64
C ALA A 64 -7.44 20.38 -8.86
N SER A 65 -6.85 20.53 -10.05
CA SER A 65 -7.59 20.88 -11.29
C SER A 65 -8.19 19.70 -12.06
N SER A 66 -8.09 18.48 -11.51
CA SER A 66 -8.53 17.25 -12.17
C SER A 66 -10.06 17.12 -12.26
N ALA A 67 -10.80 17.63 -11.27
CA ALA A 67 -12.26 17.54 -11.14
C ALA A 67 -12.88 18.88 -10.69
N SER A 68 -14.21 19.03 -10.79
CA SER A 68 -14.91 20.21 -10.27
C SER A 68 -14.81 20.30 -8.74
N VAL A 69 -14.76 21.54 -8.24
CA VAL A 69 -14.63 21.86 -6.81
C VAL A 69 -15.87 22.62 -6.35
N ASP A 70 -16.61 22.01 -5.43
CA ASP A 70 -17.80 22.61 -4.84
C ASP A 70 -17.46 23.43 -3.59
N ILE A 71 -17.87 24.69 -3.56
CA ILE A 71 -17.70 25.62 -2.45
C ILE A 71 -19.09 26.01 -1.94
N THR A 72 -19.41 25.66 -0.70
CA THR A 72 -20.69 25.99 -0.07
C THR A 72 -20.57 27.33 0.64
N LEU A 73 -21.48 28.26 0.37
CA LEU A 73 -21.55 29.57 1.00
C LEU A 73 -22.77 29.62 1.92
N THR A 74 -22.57 29.85 3.21
CA THR A 74 -23.68 30.03 4.17
C THR A 74 -24.13 31.48 4.12
N VAL A 75 -25.42 31.74 3.87
CA VAL A 75 -25.97 33.08 3.70
C VAL A 75 -26.87 33.45 4.88
N HIS A 76 -26.66 34.63 5.46
CA HIS A 76 -27.67 35.25 6.31
C HIS A 76 -28.75 35.87 5.41
N ASN A 77 -29.91 35.23 5.34
CA ASN A 77 -31.04 35.63 4.50
C ASN A 77 -32.35 35.55 5.32
N PRO A 78 -32.57 36.47 6.28
CA PRO A 78 -33.65 36.36 7.26
C PRO A 78 -35.06 36.47 6.64
N LYS A 79 -35.20 37.17 5.51
CA LYS A 79 -36.46 37.31 4.77
C LYS A 79 -36.57 36.33 3.57
N GLY A 80 -35.66 35.37 3.44
CA GLY A 80 -35.76 34.27 2.47
C GLY A 80 -35.70 34.67 0.99
N PHE A 81 -34.98 35.74 0.64
CA PHE A 81 -34.87 36.22 -0.74
C PHE A 81 -34.32 35.16 -1.71
N SER A 82 -34.94 35.06 -2.88
CA SER A 82 -34.35 34.42 -4.06
C SER A 82 -33.33 35.36 -4.69
N PHE A 83 -32.14 34.84 -5.03
CA PHE A 83 -31.08 35.64 -5.64
C PHE A 83 -31.00 35.41 -7.15
N VAL A 84 -30.56 36.43 -7.88
CA VAL A 84 -30.16 36.31 -9.29
C VAL A 84 -28.90 35.44 -9.33
N MET A 85 -28.91 34.40 -10.17
CA MET A 85 -27.73 33.58 -10.48
C MET A 85 -27.06 34.10 -11.75
N PRO A 86 -25.72 34.07 -11.84
CA PRO A 86 -25.00 34.45 -13.06
C PRO A 86 -25.23 33.44 -14.19
N THR A 87 -25.31 33.93 -15.43
CA THR A 87 -25.39 33.10 -16.64
C THR A 87 -24.29 33.51 -17.62
N SER A 88 -23.96 32.64 -18.57
CA SER A 88 -22.97 32.89 -19.63
C SER A 88 -23.28 34.14 -20.50
N SER A 89 -24.55 34.56 -20.56
CA SER A 89 -25.00 35.73 -21.32
C SER A 89 -25.13 37.01 -20.48
N ALA A 90 -25.08 36.92 -19.15
CA ALA A 90 -25.28 38.05 -18.24
C ALA A 90 -24.56 37.82 -16.89
N PRO A 91 -23.23 38.03 -16.80
CA PRO A 91 -22.51 38.03 -15.53
C PRO A 91 -22.87 39.30 -14.74
N ALA A 92 -23.97 39.26 -14.00
CA ALA A 92 -24.63 40.44 -13.42
C ALA A 92 -23.96 41.03 -12.16
N GLY A 93 -22.62 41.07 -12.13
CA GLY A 93 -21.82 41.59 -11.00
C GLY A 93 -21.89 40.74 -9.72
N ILE A 94 -22.41 39.51 -9.82
CA ILE A 94 -22.66 38.62 -8.68
C ILE A 94 -21.39 37.91 -8.21
N VAL A 95 -20.54 37.49 -9.15
CA VAL A 95 -19.24 36.85 -8.89
C VAL A 95 -18.20 37.61 -9.71
N GLU A 96 -17.24 38.24 -9.04
CA GLU A 96 -16.18 39.04 -9.66
C GLU A 96 -14.81 38.55 -9.22
N PHE A 97 -13.96 38.17 -10.16
CA PHE A 97 -12.59 37.70 -9.92
C PHE A 97 -11.60 38.82 -10.21
N LYS A 98 -11.44 39.77 -9.28
CA LYS A 98 -10.70 41.03 -9.48
C LYS A 98 -9.24 40.85 -9.93
N GLU A 99 -8.65 39.69 -9.66
CA GLU A 99 -7.27 39.35 -10.01
C GLU A 99 -7.11 38.75 -11.42
N LEU A 100 -8.23 38.49 -12.13
CA LEU A 100 -8.28 37.80 -13.42
C LEU A 100 -8.79 38.73 -14.55
N SER A 101 -8.11 38.70 -15.68
CA SER A 101 -8.51 39.41 -16.91
C SER A 101 -8.10 38.56 -18.12
N PRO A 102 -9.06 38.09 -18.96
CA PRO A 102 -10.51 38.27 -18.86
C PRO A 102 -11.13 37.61 -17.61
N GLN A 103 -12.38 37.99 -17.29
CA GLN A 103 -13.15 37.33 -16.24
C GLN A 103 -13.48 35.88 -16.62
N PRO A 104 -13.58 34.95 -15.65
CA PRO A 104 -14.12 33.61 -15.87
C PRO A 104 -15.57 33.62 -16.38
N ASP A 105 -15.92 32.66 -17.23
CA ASP A 105 -17.26 32.53 -17.83
C ASP A 105 -18.22 31.70 -16.96
N ALA A 106 -19.34 32.28 -16.54
CA ALA A 106 -20.40 31.54 -15.83
C ALA A 106 -21.01 30.44 -16.71
N GLY A 107 -21.26 29.26 -16.15
CA GLY A 107 -21.74 28.08 -16.88
C GLY A 107 -20.65 27.30 -17.64
N THR A 108 -19.41 27.81 -17.69
CA THR A 108 -18.27 27.11 -18.30
C THR A 108 -17.12 26.98 -17.32
N ASP A 109 -16.63 28.08 -16.77
CA ASP A 109 -15.53 28.12 -15.79
C ASP A 109 -16.03 27.93 -14.35
N TYR A 110 -17.18 28.50 -14.01
CA TYR A 110 -17.82 28.31 -12.71
C TYR A 110 -19.34 28.33 -12.82
N ASP A 111 -20.01 27.74 -11.83
CA ASP A 111 -21.45 27.79 -11.64
C ASP A 111 -21.78 28.32 -10.26
N LEU A 112 -22.81 29.16 -10.13
CA LEU A 112 -23.36 29.56 -8.82
C LEU A 112 -24.85 29.25 -8.82
N ILE A 113 -25.30 28.44 -7.85
CA ILE A 113 -26.70 28.07 -7.68
C ILE A 113 -27.16 28.30 -6.22
N GLN A 114 -28.42 28.68 -6.04
CA GLN A 114 -29.06 28.73 -4.72
C GLN A 114 -29.68 27.37 -4.41
N THR A 115 -29.13 26.67 -3.41
CA THR A 115 -29.59 25.33 -2.99
C THR A 115 -30.59 25.39 -1.83
N GLY A 116 -30.73 26.55 -1.19
CA GLY A 116 -31.74 26.84 -0.18
C GLY A 116 -31.76 28.33 0.17
N SER A 117 -32.72 28.78 0.99
CA SER A 117 -32.83 30.20 1.38
C SER A 117 -31.54 30.74 2.02
N GLY A 118 -30.89 29.95 2.88
CA GLY A 118 -29.63 30.30 3.56
C GLY A 118 -28.37 29.70 2.94
N THR A 119 -28.38 29.20 1.69
CA THR A 119 -27.22 28.48 1.12
C THR A 119 -27.06 28.68 -0.39
N LEU A 120 -25.85 29.05 -0.79
CA LEU A 120 -25.41 29.03 -2.18
C LEU A 120 -24.33 27.97 -2.37
N LYS A 121 -24.23 27.44 -3.58
CA LYS A 121 -23.18 26.52 -4.01
C LYS A 121 -22.46 27.15 -5.21
N LEU A 122 -21.18 27.46 -5.04
CA LEU A 122 -20.28 27.94 -6.08
C LEU A 122 -19.40 26.76 -6.50
N THR A 123 -19.56 26.27 -7.73
CA THR A 123 -18.74 25.18 -8.29
C THR A 123 -17.68 25.79 -9.22
N TYR A 124 -16.41 25.49 -9.00
CA TYR A 124 -15.34 25.75 -9.97
C TYR A 124 -15.14 24.52 -10.84
N ASN A 125 -15.19 24.71 -12.16
CA ASN A 125 -15.05 23.62 -13.11
C ASN A 125 -13.58 23.42 -13.52
N PRO A 126 -13.18 22.22 -14.01
CA PRO A 126 -11.81 21.94 -14.45
C PRO A 126 -11.30 22.91 -15.52
N SER A 127 -12.19 23.48 -16.33
CA SER A 127 -11.96 24.60 -17.26
C SER A 127 -11.30 25.81 -16.60
N LEU A 128 -11.80 26.25 -15.45
CA LEU A 128 -11.21 27.35 -14.67
C LEU A 128 -9.93 26.92 -13.96
N LEU A 129 -10.00 25.78 -13.26
CA LEU A 129 -8.91 25.32 -12.41
C LEU A 129 -7.64 25.04 -13.24
N ARG A 130 -7.77 24.43 -14.43
CA ARG A 130 -6.62 24.10 -15.30
C ARG A 130 -5.97 25.34 -15.92
N LYS A 131 -6.71 26.43 -16.16
CA LYS A 131 -6.15 27.71 -16.68
C LYS A 131 -5.10 28.31 -15.73
N TYR A 132 -5.24 28.06 -14.42
CA TYR A 132 -4.49 28.68 -13.33
C TYR A 132 -3.87 27.68 -12.34
N GLU A 133 -3.67 26.44 -12.80
CA GLU A 133 -2.94 25.38 -12.08
C GLU A 133 -1.52 25.86 -11.68
N GLN A 134 -0.83 25.13 -10.79
CA GLN A 134 0.47 25.52 -10.19
C GLN A 134 0.41 26.82 -9.38
N GLY A 135 -0.78 27.16 -8.84
CA GLY A 135 -1.01 28.36 -8.04
C GLY A 135 -0.76 29.67 -8.78
N SER A 136 -0.68 29.64 -10.11
CA SER A 136 -0.15 30.73 -10.95
C SER A 136 -0.90 32.07 -10.84
N ARG A 137 -2.16 32.05 -10.35
CA ARG A 137 -2.89 33.19 -9.78
C ARG A 137 -3.86 32.72 -8.70
N SER A 138 -4.24 33.62 -7.79
CA SER A 138 -5.39 33.40 -6.91
C SER A 138 -6.69 33.43 -7.71
N LEU A 139 -7.63 32.56 -7.33
CA LEU A 139 -8.97 32.44 -7.90
C LEU A 139 -10.01 33.07 -6.98
N ASN A 140 -9.63 34.14 -6.27
CA ASN A 140 -10.42 34.75 -5.21
C ASN A 140 -11.72 35.38 -5.78
N PRO A 141 -12.91 34.84 -5.46
CA PRO A 141 -14.16 35.42 -5.93
C PRO A 141 -14.62 36.51 -4.97
N THR A 142 -15.13 37.62 -5.50
CA THR A 142 -15.93 38.58 -4.74
C THR A 142 -17.40 38.33 -5.04
N ILE A 143 -18.16 37.91 -4.03
CA ILE A 143 -19.58 37.59 -4.12
C ILE A 143 -20.41 38.81 -3.71
N THR A 144 -21.27 39.29 -4.61
CA THR A 144 -22.25 40.36 -4.37
C THR A 144 -23.65 39.78 -4.50
N LEU A 145 -24.45 39.81 -3.44
CA LEU A 145 -25.80 39.27 -3.48
C LEU A 145 -26.78 40.27 -4.12
N LYS A 146 -27.61 39.79 -5.04
CA LYS A 146 -28.67 40.55 -5.70
C LYS A 146 -29.96 39.73 -5.69
N ALA A 147 -31.04 40.28 -5.15
CA ALA A 147 -32.35 39.64 -5.14
C ALA A 147 -33.02 39.68 -6.53
N THR A 148 -33.89 38.72 -6.83
CA THR A 148 -34.59 38.61 -8.12
C THR A 148 -35.55 39.77 -8.43
N ASP A 149 -35.95 40.54 -7.41
CA ASP A 149 -36.75 41.77 -7.56
C ASP A 149 -35.92 43.03 -7.88
N GLY A 150 -34.59 42.87 -8.00
CA GLY A 150 -33.66 43.92 -8.41
C GLY A 150 -32.80 44.52 -7.31
N ARG A 151 -33.10 44.27 -6.02
CA ARG A 151 -32.32 44.82 -4.89
C ARG A 151 -30.89 44.27 -4.85
N VAL A 152 -29.91 45.13 -4.58
CA VAL A 152 -28.48 44.78 -4.47
C VAL A 152 -28.01 45.00 -3.03
N PHE A 153 -27.43 43.98 -2.42
CA PHE A 153 -26.88 44.06 -1.07
C PHE A 153 -25.42 44.50 -1.12
N LYS A 154 -25.09 45.61 -0.43
CA LYS A 154 -23.76 46.26 -0.51
C LYS A 154 -22.61 45.47 0.12
N LYS A 155 -22.92 44.49 0.98
CA LYS A 155 -21.93 43.72 1.75
C LYS A 155 -21.42 42.54 0.93
N THR A 156 -20.28 42.75 0.26
CA THR A 156 -19.59 41.72 -0.53
C THR A 156 -18.85 40.72 0.36
N TYR A 157 -18.64 39.50 -0.14
CA TYR A 157 -17.84 38.47 0.53
C TYR A 157 -16.74 37.95 -0.38
N THR A 158 -15.49 37.99 0.09
CA THR A 158 -14.30 37.53 -0.65
C THR A 158 -13.55 36.50 0.19
N PHE A 159 -13.04 35.44 -0.45
CA PHE A 159 -12.24 34.42 0.21
C PHE A 159 -11.07 33.95 -0.67
N GLY A 160 -10.04 33.40 -0.02
CA GLY A 160 -8.83 32.92 -0.67
C GLY A 160 -8.98 31.49 -1.20
N ILE A 161 -8.66 31.27 -2.47
CA ILE A 161 -8.53 29.93 -3.06
C ILE A 161 -7.60 29.97 -4.28
N LYS A 162 -6.77 28.93 -4.46
CA LYS A 162 -5.90 28.72 -5.63
C LYS A 162 -6.18 27.37 -6.27
N SER A 163 -5.91 27.24 -7.57
CA SER A 163 -5.75 25.92 -8.18
C SER A 163 -4.28 25.52 -8.10
N ASN A 164 -3.97 24.55 -7.24
CA ASN A 164 -2.66 23.92 -7.23
C ASN A 164 -2.80 22.46 -6.78
N THR A 165 -2.59 21.51 -7.71
CA THR A 165 -2.64 20.07 -7.44
C THR A 165 -1.45 19.65 -6.56
N PRO A 166 -1.66 19.14 -5.33
CA PRO A 166 -0.57 18.79 -4.43
C PRO A 166 0.44 17.80 -5.04
N PRO A 167 1.76 17.99 -4.85
CA PRO A 167 2.77 17.09 -5.38
C PRO A 167 2.58 15.61 -4.99
N PRO A 168 2.98 14.66 -5.85
CA PRO A 168 2.75 13.24 -5.63
C PRO A 168 3.62 12.70 -4.49
N LYS A 169 3.04 11.79 -3.72
CA LYS A 169 3.75 11.02 -2.69
C LYS A 169 4.66 9.95 -3.36
N PRO A 170 5.94 9.83 -2.94
CA PRO A 170 6.82 8.78 -3.46
C PRO A 170 6.50 7.39 -2.90
N GLU A 171 6.72 6.39 -3.75
CA GLU A 171 7.02 5.01 -3.36
C GLU A 171 8.51 4.91 -3.00
N ILE A 172 8.87 4.12 -1.98
CA ILE A 172 10.26 3.98 -1.51
C ILE A 172 10.72 2.53 -1.60
N ILE A 173 11.85 2.32 -2.28
CA ILE A 173 12.57 1.05 -2.29
C ILE A 173 13.91 1.24 -1.58
N ILE A 174 14.18 0.45 -0.54
CA ILE A 174 15.46 0.47 0.19
C ILE A 174 16.51 -0.33 -0.60
N ALA A 175 17.60 0.35 -0.94
CA ALA A 175 18.72 -0.17 -1.71
C ALA A 175 20.04 0.09 -0.98
N LYS A 176 21.17 -0.19 -1.64
CA LYS A 176 22.50 0.15 -1.14
C LYS A 176 23.42 0.69 -2.23
N THR A 177 24.53 1.31 -1.86
CA THR A 177 25.58 1.67 -2.82
C THR A 177 26.30 0.43 -3.35
N ASN A 178 26.84 0.49 -4.56
CA ASN A 178 27.69 -0.53 -5.17
C ASN A 178 29.14 -0.54 -4.63
N THR A 179 29.48 0.37 -3.73
CA THR A 179 30.79 0.53 -3.10
C THR A 179 30.95 -0.34 -1.85
N SER A 180 32.20 -0.50 -1.40
CA SER A 180 32.53 -1.08 -0.09
C SER A 180 33.22 -0.01 0.80
N PRO A 181 32.77 0.23 2.04
CA PRO A 181 31.55 -0.31 2.65
C PRO A 181 30.29 0.23 1.95
N SER A 182 29.27 -0.62 1.82
CA SER A 182 27.99 -0.22 1.21
C SER A 182 27.17 0.65 2.18
N LYS A 183 26.53 1.70 1.66
CA LYS A 183 25.63 2.59 2.39
C LYS A 183 24.17 2.39 1.94
N TYR A 184 23.20 2.60 2.82
CA TYR A 184 21.78 2.52 2.47
C TYR A 184 21.39 3.66 1.51
N VAL A 185 20.54 3.35 0.54
CA VAL A 185 20.03 4.28 -0.47
C VAL A 185 18.50 4.21 -0.48
N LEU A 186 17.84 5.36 -0.40
CA LEU A 186 16.40 5.46 -0.63
C LEU A 186 16.17 5.70 -2.13
N CYS A 187 15.58 4.73 -2.82
CA CYS A 187 15.09 4.91 -4.18
C CYS A 187 13.67 5.48 -4.10
N LEU A 188 13.51 6.76 -4.43
CA LEU A 188 12.27 7.52 -4.33
C LEU A 188 11.62 7.56 -5.71
N LYS A 189 10.60 6.74 -5.92
CA LYS A 189 9.90 6.59 -7.20
C LYS A 189 8.57 7.35 -7.16
N PHE A 190 8.29 8.13 -8.21
CA PHE A 190 7.04 8.85 -8.37
C PHE A 190 6.19 8.24 -9.50
N ASN A 191 4.87 8.43 -9.44
CA ASN A 191 3.97 7.86 -10.45
C ASN A 191 4.18 8.56 -11.81
N SER A 192 4.70 7.83 -12.79
CA SER A 192 5.01 8.41 -14.10
C SER A 192 3.80 8.95 -14.85
N THR A 193 2.61 8.36 -14.69
CA THR A 193 1.38 8.87 -15.32
C THR A 193 1.01 10.22 -14.74
N GLU A 194 1.09 10.34 -13.41
CA GLU A 194 0.79 11.58 -12.70
C GLU A 194 1.80 12.69 -13.05
N MET A 195 3.10 12.38 -13.00
CA MET A 195 4.19 13.30 -13.34
C MET A 195 4.19 13.79 -14.80
N THR A 196 3.59 13.01 -15.72
CA THR A 196 3.48 13.35 -17.14
C THR A 196 2.10 13.87 -17.56
N THR A 197 1.12 13.89 -16.64
CA THR A 197 -0.21 14.44 -16.93
C THR A 197 -0.08 15.93 -17.21
N THR A 198 -0.63 16.39 -18.34
CA THR A 198 -0.55 17.79 -18.77
C THR A 198 -1.90 18.50 -18.68
N VAL A 199 -1.85 19.80 -18.42
CA VAL A 199 -3.00 20.70 -18.45
C VAL A 199 -2.72 21.88 -19.39
N ALA A 200 -3.79 22.40 -20.01
CA ALA A 200 -3.73 23.61 -20.79
C ALA A 200 -3.90 24.83 -19.86
N MET A 201 -2.80 25.52 -19.57
CA MET A 201 -2.80 26.80 -18.87
C MET A 201 -2.85 27.96 -19.88
N ASN A 202 -3.07 29.18 -19.39
CA ASN A 202 -2.98 30.39 -20.21
C ASN A 202 -1.59 30.59 -20.88
N SER A 203 -0.54 29.97 -20.34
CA SER A 203 0.82 29.95 -20.90
C SER A 203 1.10 28.77 -21.85
N GLY A 204 0.10 27.95 -22.17
CA GLY A 204 0.23 26.76 -23.00
C GLY A 204 0.11 25.44 -22.20
N THR A 205 0.33 24.32 -22.87
CA THR A 205 0.24 22.99 -22.27
C THR A 205 1.50 22.65 -21.47
N VAL A 206 1.35 22.40 -20.16
CA VAL A 206 2.47 22.04 -19.26
C VAL A 206 2.12 20.81 -18.41
N PRO A 207 3.10 20.02 -17.92
CA PRO A 207 2.85 18.99 -16.92
C PRO A 207 2.29 19.61 -15.64
N VAL A 208 1.29 19.00 -15.02
CA VAL A 208 0.62 19.49 -13.79
C VAL A 208 1.63 19.83 -12.71
N HIS A 209 2.60 18.94 -12.48
CA HIS A 209 3.59 19.01 -11.39
C HIS A 209 4.91 19.72 -11.75
N LYS A 210 4.96 20.47 -12.87
CA LYS A 210 6.20 21.13 -13.39
C LYS A 210 6.77 22.21 -12.45
N ASP A 211 6.03 22.58 -11.42
CA ASP A 211 6.37 23.50 -10.35
C ASP A 211 6.96 22.83 -9.09
N ILE A 212 7.06 21.49 -9.01
CA ILE A 212 7.82 20.83 -7.94
C ILE A 212 9.21 21.45 -7.82
N ALA A 213 9.54 21.97 -6.64
CA ALA A 213 10.73 22.78 -6.39
C ALA A 213 11.68 22.16 -5.37
N LYS A 214 11.16 21.38 -4.41
CA LYS A 214 11.95 20.85 -3.29
C LYS A 214 11.50 19.46 -2.88
N ILE A 215 12.46 18.69 -2.38
CA ILE A 215 12.21 17.49 -1.58
C ILE A 215 12.77 17.70 -0.18
N THR A 216 12.00 17.33 0.83
CA THR A 216 12.40 17.37 2.23
C THR A 216 12.59 15.95 2.73
N ILE A 217 13.71 15.66 3.38
CA ILE A 217 14.05 14.34 3.96
C ILE A 217 14.58 14.58 5.37
N ASN A 218 13.83 14.16 6.40
CA ASN A 218 14.14 14.47 7.82
C ASN A 218 14.52 15.95 8.02
N ASP A 219 13.60 16.83 7.64
CA ASP A 219 13.71 18.30 7.71
C ASP A 219 14.84 18.94 6.88
N ALA A 220 15.73 18.16 6.27
CA ALA A 220 16.70 18.66 5.30
C ALA A 220 16.05 18.88 3.93
N HIS A 221 16.17 20.10 3.39
CA HIS A 221 15.60 20.50 2.10
C HIS A 221 16.62 20.43 0.98
N TYR A 222 16.22 19.87 -0.17
CA TYR A 222 17.03 19.76 -1.38
C TYR A 222 16.26 20.30 -2.58
N THR A 223 16.96 20.99 -3.49
CA THR A 223 16.32 21.62 -4.65
C THR A 223 16.07 20.57 -5.75
N LEU A 224 14.83 20.50 -6.23
CA LEU A 224 14.46 19.71 -7.40
C LEU A 224 14.28 20.60 -8.63
N SER A 225 14.62 20.06 -9.79
CA SER A 225 14.30 20.68 -11.08
C SER A 225 14.02 19.60 -12.12
N TYR A 226 13.23 19.94 -13.12
CA TYR A 226 12.91 19.06 -14.26
C TYR A 226 14.04 19.11 -15.30
N LYS A 227 14.21 18.04 -16.08
CA LYS A 227 14.97 18.06 -17.35
C LYS A 227 14.33 19.05 -18.33
N ASP A 228 15.13 19.58 -19.24
CA ASP A 228 14.71 20.66 -20.16
C ASP A 228 13.65 20.18 -21.18
N ASP A 229 13.59 18.88 -21.42
CA ASP A 229 12.59 18.18 -22.24
C ASP A 229 11.34 17.72 -21.45
N ASN A 230 11.24 18.09 -20.16
CA ASN A 230 10.21 17.64 -19.22
C ASN A 230 10.11 16.11 -19.02
N SER A 231 11.13 15.34 -19.39
CA SER A 231 11.03 13.87 -19.39
C SER A 231 11.20 13.20 -18.02
N ASP A 232 11.81 13.88 -17.06
CA ASP A 232 12.27 13.36 -15.76
C ASP A 232 12.77 14.51 -14.86
N PHE A 233 13.17 14.22 -13.62
CA PHE A 233 13.96 15.15 -12.79
C PHE A 233 15.42 15.24 -13.26
N LYS A 234 16.04 16.42 -13.12
CA LYS A 234 17.50 16.56 -13.06
C LYS A 234 17.97 16.05 -11.70
N LYS A 235 19.07 15.29 -11.66
CA LYS A 235 19.70 14.89 -10.39
C LYS A 235 20.08 16.17 -9.62
N PRO A 236 19.70 16.31 -8.33
CA PRO A 236 20.18 17.41 -7.48
C PRO A 236 21.71 17.45 -7.47
N ALA A 237 22.29 18.64 -7.34
CA ALA A 237 23.75 18.84 -7.40
C ALA A 237 24.46 18.27 -6.17
N GLU A 238 23.74 18.20 -5.06
CA GLU A 238 24.15 17.72 -3.74
C GLU A 238 24.63 16.26 -3.79
N THR A 239 25.71 15.97 -3.08
CA THR A 239 26.36 14.64 -3.06
C THR A 239 25.51 13.54 -2.43
N SER A 240 24.49 13.92 -1.64
CA SER A 240 23.49 12.99 -1.11
C SER A 240 22.61 12.38 -2.20
N PHE A 241 22.48 13.00 -3.38
CA PHE A 241 21.80 12.40 -4.53
C PHE A 241 22.81 11.77 -5.49
N ILE A 242 22.71 10.46 -5.67
CA ILE A 242 23.63 9.66 -6.48
C ILE A 242 23.00 9.22 -7.80
N GLU A 243 23.83 8.88 -8.77
CA GLU A 243 23.37 8.29 -10.02
C GLU A 243 22.98 6.82 -9.84
N ARG A 244 22.03 6.35 -10.65
CA ARG A 244 21.57 4.96 -10.64
C ARG A 244 22.72 3.94 -10.82
N GLY A 245 23.75 4.26 -11.60
CA GLY A 245 24.91 3.38 -11.78
C GLY A 245 25.62 3.02 -10.47
N ASN A 246 25.48 3.84 -9.43
CA ASN A 246 26.07 3.66 -8.11
C ASN A 246 25.17 2.90 -7.12
N VAL A 247 23.98 2.43 -7.55
CA VAL A 247 22.97 1.79 -6.70
C VAL A 247 22.86 0.30 -7.01
N GLN A 248 23.00 -0.53 -5.97
CA GLN A 248 22.82 -1.98 -5.99
C GLN A 248 21.58 -2.38 -5.17
N GLN A 249 20.91 -3.44 -5.62
CA GLN A 249 19.80 -4.05 -4.87
C GLN A 249 20.25 -4.49 -3.47
N LEU A 250 19.39 -4.22 -2.47
CA LEU A 250 19.56 -4.73 -1.10
C LEU A 250 18.67 -5.94 -0.85
N THR A 251 17.35 -5.81 -1.07
CA THR A 251 16.36 -6.89 -0.93
C THR A 251 15.33 -6.86 -2.06
N ALA A 252 14.51 -5.81 -2.14
CA ALA A 252 13.53 -5.63 -3.21
C ALA A 252 14.19 -5.25 -4.55
N ALA A 253 13.55 -5.64 -5.66
CA ALA A 253 14.03 -5.33 -7.00
C ALA A 253 14.12 -3.80 -7.22
N LEU A 254 15.24 -3.33 -7.79
CA LEU A 254 15.36 -1.92 -8.18
C LEU A 254 14.46 -1.60 -9.39
N PRO A 255 14.02 -0.34 -9.54
CA PRO A 255 13.40 0.13 -10.79
C PRO A 255 14.26 -0.18 -12.02
N SER A 256 13.68 -0.12 -13.23
CA SER A 256 14.49 -0.27 -14.46
C SER A 256 15.53 0.85 -14.59
N ALA A 257 16.63 0.66 -15.33
CA ALA A 257 17.61 1.74 -15.54
C ALA A 257 17.03 2.86 -16.44
N SER A 258 16.01 2.53 -17.22
CA SER A 258 15.17 3.41 -18.03
C SER A 258 14.00 4.04 -17.28
N GLU A 259 13.81 3.73 -15.98
CA GLU A 259 12.69 4.25 -15.21
C GLU A 259 12.83 5.75 -15.02
N LYS A 260 11.78 6.49 -15.35
CA LYS A 260 11.68 7.95 -15.16
C LYS A 260 11.06 8.27 -13.81
N TRP A 261 11.31 9.48 -13.32
CA TRP A 261 10.81 9.99 -12.05
C TRP A 261 11.28 9.15 -10.86
N VAL A 262 12.59 8.85 -10.84
CA VAL A 262 13.25 8.16 -9.73
C VAL A 262 14.47 8.93 -9.25
N LEU A 263 14.49 9.27 -7.97
CA LEU A 263 15.65 9.86 -7.29
C LEU A 263 16.32 8.83 -6.37
N TYR A 264 17.64 8.90 -6.25
CA TYR A 264 18.42 7.96 -5.42
C TYR A 264 19.17 8.74 -4.34
N PHE A 265 18.65 8.70 -3.12
CA PHE A 265 19.20 9.41 -1.97
C PHE A 265 20.11 8.48 -1.15
N ASN A 266 21.41 8.74 -1.17
CA ASN A 266 22.37 8.11 -0.27
C ASN A 266 22.20 8.67 1.14
N THR A 267 21.88 7.78 2.08
CA THR A 267 21.65 8.12 3.50
C THR A 267 22.93 8.32 4.31
N ASP A 268 24.09 7.97 3.73
CA ASP A 268 25.39 7.81 4.39
C ASP A 268 25.48 6.78 5.54
N VAL A 269 24.34 6.22 5.99
CA VAL A 269 24.30 5.09 6.93
C VAL A 269 24.83 3.84 6.26
N LYS A 270 25.84 3.21 6.87
CA LYS A 270 26.40 1.95 6.37
C LYS A 270 25.44 0.77 6.57
N VAL A 271 25.50 -0.21 5.67
CA VAL A 271 24.75 -1.47 5.78
C VAL A 271 25.49 -2.43 6.72
N GLU A 272 25.42 -2.17 8.02
CA GLU A 272 26.12 -2.91 9.09
C GLU A 272 25.14 -3.37 10.19
N SER A 273 25.61 -3.93 11.31
CA SER A 273 24.75 -4.45 12.40
C SER A 273 24.08 -3.37 13.27
N SER A 274 24.44 -2.10 13.09
CA SER A 274 23.96 -0.96 13.87
C SER A 274 23.61 0.22 12.95
N ASN A 275 22.33 0.57 12.91
CA ASN A 275 21.83 1.73 12.17
C ASN A 275 21.69 2.90 13.17
N PRO A 276 22.53 3.95 13.13
CA PRO A 276 22.40 5.11 14.03
C PRO A 276 21.14 5.94 13.74
N GLN A 277 20.60 5.85 12.52
CA GLN A 277 19.35 6.45 12.10
C GLN A 277 18.51 5.38 11.42
N THR A 278 17.32 5.11 11.95
CA THR A 278 16.44 4.04 11.44
C THR A 278 15.31 4.58 10.57
N SER A 279 14.86 5.82 10.78
CA SER A 279 13.66 6.36 10.11
C SER A 279 13.96 7.56 9.22
N TYR A 280 13.26 7.66 8.09
CA TYR A 280 13.31 8.78 7.14
C TYR A 280 11.90 9.19 6.75
N THR A 281 11.49 10.41 7.07
CA THR A 281 10.24 11.04 6.60
C THR A 281 10.53 11.90 5.38
N ILE A 282 9.77 11.70 4.30
CA ILE A 282 9.94 12.38 3.02
C ILE A 282 8.65 13.06 2.57
N THR A 283 8.77 14.30 2.08
CA THR A 283 7.72 15.06 1.40
C THR A 283 8.29 15.81 0.18
N LEU A 284 7.44 16.05 -0.82
CA LEU A 284 7.70 17.03 -1.87
C LEU A 284 7.00 18.36 -1.55
N SER A 285 7.55 19.45 -2.06
CA SER A 285 6.86 20.74 -2.14
C SER A 285 7.14 21.46 -3.46
N ASP A 286 6.14 22.19 -3.94
CA ASP A 286 6.24 23.05 -5.12
C ASP A 286 6.79 24.44 -4.79
N LYS A 287 6.74 25.35 -5.78
CA LYS A 287 7.21 26.74 -5.65
C LYS A 287 6.35 27.59 -4.72
N GLU A 288 5.04 27.35 -4.69
CA GLU A 288 4.08 28.08 -3.87
C GLU A 288 4.04 27.55 -2.43
N GLY A 289 4.58 26.35 -2.20
CA GLY A 289 4.74 25.72 -0.89
C GLY A 289 3.68 24.67 -0.57
N VAL A 290 2.88 24.19 -1.54
CA VAL A 290 1.95 23.07 -1.27
C VAL A 290 2.76 21.78 -1.11
N VAL A 291 2.45 21.01 -0.07
CA VAL A 291 3.23 19.84 0.36
C VAL A 291 2.50 18.53 0.05
N SER A 292 3.22 17.53 -0.45
CA SER A 292 2.69 16.16 -0.67
C SER A 292 2.22 15.49 0.63
N ASP A 293 1.56 14.34 0.53
CA ASP A 293 1.50 13.43 1.69
C ASP A 293 2.91 13.00 2.09
N SER A 294 3.11 12.82 3.40
CA SER A 294 4.35 12.26 3.93
C SER A 294 4.41 10.75 3.72
N VAL A 295 5.64 10.27 3.59
CA VAL A 295 5.96 8.84 3.58
C VAL A 295 7.18 8.60 4.46
N THR A 296 7.16 7.48 5.19
CA THR A 296 8.23 7.09 6.11
C THR A 296 8.90 5.82 5.63
N ALA A 297 10.24 5.79 5.67
CA ALA A 297 11.08 4.64 5.34
C ALA A 297 11.88 4.18 6.56
N GLU A 298 11.79 2.88 6.88
CA GLU A 298 12.47 2.27 8.03
C GLU A 298 13.63 1.36 7.60
N LEU A 299 14.85 1.68 8.04
CA LEU A 299 16.06 0.87 7.88
C LEU A 299 16.12 -0.22 8.95
N ARG A 300 15.65 -1.41 8.59
CA ARG A 300 15.68 -2.59 9.45
C ARG A 300 17.12 -2.97 9.87
N LYS A 301 17.25 -3.34 11.15
CA LYS A 301 18.50 -3.88 11.71
C LYS A 301 18.91 -5.17 10.98
N ARG A 302 20.21 -5.30 10.73
CA ARG A 302 20.83 -6.48 10.14
C ARG A 302 21.80 -7.13 11.12
N PHE A 303 22.22 -8.35 10.81
CA PHE A 303 23.21 -9.13 11.54
C PHE A 303 24.35 -9.53 10.62
N LYS A 304 25.56 -9.53 11.18
CA LYS A 304 26.81 -9.86 10.50
C LYS A 304 26.99 -11.38 10.48
N VAL A 305 27.20 -11.91 9.28
CA VAL A 305 27.61 -13.29 9.03
C VAL A 305 29.06 -13.26 8.59
N THR A 306 29.95 -13.74 9.44
CA THR A 306 31.40 -13.77 9.19
C THR A 306 31.78 -15.15 8.66
N PHE A 307 32.63 -15.23 7.63
CA PHE A 307 33.06 -16.49 7.02
C PHE A 307 34.53 -16.78 7.32
N ASP A 308 34.79 -17.67 8.28
CA ASP A 308 36.15 -18.13 8.59
C ASP A 308 36.51 -19.33 7.71
N SER A 309 37.34 -19.10 6.70
CA SER A 309 37.80 -20.11 5.76
C SER A 309 38.78 -21.14 6.36
N GLN A 310 39.19 -20.99 7.62
CA GLN A 310 40.10 -21.92 8.33
C GLN A 310 41.38 -22.22 7.52
N GLY A 311 41.97 -21.16 6.97
CA GLY A 311 43.18 -21.20 6.14
C GLY A 311 42.94 -21.57 4.66
N GLY A 312 41.69 -21.55 4.19
CA GLY A 312 41.37 -21.52 2.76
C GLY A 312 41.28 -20.11 2.18
N SER A 313 40.91 -19.97 0.91
CA SER A 313 40.70 -18.68 0.25
C SER A 313 39.70 -17.76 1.00
N ILE A 314 39.92 -16.44 0.94
CA ILE A 314 39.10 -15.42 1.62
C ILE A 314 37.65 -15.42 1.11
N VAL A 315 36.70 -15.28 2.02
CA VAL A 315 35.25 -15.16 1.74
C VAL A 315 34.72 -13.88 2.41
N PRO A 316 34.08 -12.95 1.68
CA PRO A 316 33.56 -11.71 2.26
C PRO A 316 32.39 -11.93 3.22
N ASP A 317 32.34 -11.10 4.27
CA ASP A 317 31.23 -11.05 5.23
C ASP A 317 29.90 -10.63 4.57
N GLN A 318 28.78 -11.07 5.14
CA GLN A 318 27.43 -10.69 4.72
C GLN A 318 26.64 -10.01 5.85
N TYR A 319 25.69 -9.15 5.49
CA TYR A 319 24.78 -8.49 6.43
C TYR A 319 23.33 -8.82 6.08
N ILE A 320 22.67 -9.60 6.94
CA ILE A 320 21.35 -10.21 6.68
C ILE A 320 20.32 -9.61 7.64
N GLU A 321 19.10 -9.31 7.17
CA GLU A 321 17.99 -8.92 8.05
C GLU A 321 17.69 -10.02 9.08
N LYS A 322 17.14 -9.64 10.24
CA LYS A 322 16.67 -10.63 11.21
C LYS A 322 15.71 -11.62 10.52
N ASP A 323 15.89 -12.90 10.82
CA ASP A 323 15.12 -14.03 10.29
C ASP A 323 15.30 -14.23 8.75
N GLY A 324 16.28 -13.56 8.13
CA GLY A 324 16.66 -13.73 6.73
C GLY A 324 17.66 -14.87 6.51
N LYS A 325 17.75 -15.38 5.28
CA LYS A 325 18.71 -16.43 4.88
C LYS A 325 20.03 -15.85 4.37
N VAL A 326 21.12 -16.59 4.59
CA VAL A 326 22.46 -16.27 4.09
C VAL A 326 22.59 -16.69 2.64
N THR A 327 23.17 -15.85 1.77
CA THR A 327 23.49 -16.29 0.41
C THR A 327 24.72 -17.18 0.46
N LYS A 328 24.64 -18.43 -0.01
CA LYS A 328 25.77 -19.36 0.00
C LYS A 328 26.95 -18.78 -0.80
N PRO A 329 28.14 -18.55 -0.19
CA PRO A 329 29.30 -18.09 -0.94
C PRO A 329 29.84 -19.23 -1.82
N THR A 330 30.65 -18.87 -2.82
CA THR A 330 31.49 -19.84 -3.54
C THR A 330 32.32 -20.64 -2.53
N ASN A 331 32.37 -21.96 -2.69
CA ASN A 331 33.17 -22.82 -1.80
C ASN A 331 34.63 -22.33 -1.80
N PRO A 332 35.25 -22.12 -0.63
CA PRO A 332 36.66 -21.77 -0.56
C PRO A 332 37.52 -22.95 -1.05
N THR A 333 38.80 -22.70 -1.33
CA THR A 333 39.77 -23.73 -1.72
C THR A 333 40.96 -23.80 -0.74
N LYS A 334 41.50 -25.00 -0.54
CA LYS A 334 42.67 -25.29 0.29
C LYS A 334 43.42 -26.50 -0.28
N ALA A 335 44.69 -26.32 -0.65
CA ALA A 335 45.46 -27.37 -1.33
C ALA A 335 45.68 -28.61 -0.44
N GLY A 336 45.47 -29.81 -0.99
CA GLY A 336 45.56 -31.07 -0.25
C GLY A 336 44.32 -31.45 0.56
N PHE A 337 43.26 -30.64 0.56
CA PHE A 337 42.02 -30.89 1.28
C PHE A 337 40.79 -30.85 0.37
N ASP A 338 39.73 -31.53 0.77
CA ASP A 338 38.37 -31.37 0.25
C ASP A 338 37.53 -30.51 1.21
N PHE A 339 36.69 -29.63 0.64
CA PHE A 339 35.81 -28.75 1.41
C PHE A 339 34.58 -29.52 1.92
N GLY A 340 34.48 -29.66 3.24
CA GLY A 340 33.44 -30.43 3.92
C GLY A 340 32.18 -29.63 4.28
N GLY A 341 32.08 -28.34 3.91
CA GLY A 341 30.95 -27.47 4.22
C GLY A 341 31.24 -26.40 5.27
N TRP A 342 30.23 -25.57 5.52
CA TRP A 342 30.23 -24.50 6.54
C TRP A 342 29.52 -24.98 7.81
N TYR A 343 30.05 -24.63 8.98
CA TYR A 343 29.55 -25.07 10.29
C TYR A 343 29.44 -23.89 11.26
N THR A 344 28.52 -23.94 12.22
CA THR A 344 28.31 -22.83 13.20
C THR A 344 29.36 -22.80 14.32
N ASN A 345 30.22 -23.82 14.39
CA ASN A 345 31.22 -23.99 15.44
C ASN A 345 32.49 -24.68 14.90
N THR A 346 33.60 -24.46 15.60
CA THR A 346 34.93 -25.01 15.26
C THR A 346 35.09 -26.50 15.56
N SER A 347 34.16 -27.12 16.30
CA SER A 347 34.11 -28.58 16.47
C SER A 347 33.36 -29.30 15.33
N TYR A 348 32.82 -28.55 14.37
CA TYR A 348 32.11 -29.02 13.19
C TYR A 348 30.93 -29.96 13.49
N SER A 349 30.23 -29.73 14.61
CA SER A 349 29.11 -30.55 15.07
C SER A 349 27.76 -30.17 14.45
N THR A 350 27.62 -28.93 13.99
CA THR A 350 26.39 -28.40 13.40
C THR A 350 26.69 -27.71 12.08
N GLN A 351 26.31 -28.37 10.98
CA GLN A 351 26.48 -27.83 9.63
C GLN A 351 25.45 -26.72 9.38
N TRP A 352 25.87 -25.63 8.75
CA TRP A 352 24.98 -24.56 8.33
C TRP A 352 24.28 -24.93 7.02
N ASP A 353 22.96 -24.99 7.08
CA ASP A 353 22.08 -25.22 5.95
C ASP A 353 21.62 -23.86 5.39
N PHE A 354 22.14 -23.48 4.23
CA PHE A 354 21.80 -22.20 3.58
C PHE A 354 20.36 -22.15 3.06
N ASP A 355 19.74 -23.31 2.84
CA ASP A 355 18.37 -23.41 2.33
C ASP A 355 17.34 -23.38 3.46
N ASN A 356 17.70 -23.77 4.69
CA ASN A 356 16.77 -23.84 5.83
C ASN A 356 17.11 -22.94 7.03
N ASN A 357 18.37 -22.57 7.26
CA ASN A 357 18.74 -21.76 8.43
C ASN A 357 18.55 -20.25 8.18
N MET A 358 18.16 -19.54 9.25
CA MET A 358 17.89 -18.10 9.26
C MET A 358 18.80 -17.40 10.28
N VAL A 359 19.13 -16.14 10.02
CA VAL A 359 20.04 -15.34 10.85
C VAL A 359 19.24 -14.57 11.91
N THR A 360 19.32 -15.01 13.15
CA THR A 360 18.67 -14.38 14.31
C THR A 360 19.59 -13.43 15.09
N GLU A 361 20.91 -13.57 14.92
CA GLU A 361 21.95 -12.76 15.56
C GLU A 361 23.26 -12.76 14.73
N ASN A 362 24.29 -12.02 15.17
CA ASN A 362 25.61 -12.06 14.51
C ASN A 362 26.23 -13.47 14.67
N ILE A 363 26.69 -14.08 13.58
CA ILE A 363 27.22 -15.46 13.57
C ILE A 363 28.52 -15.56 12.77
N THR A 364 29.39 -16.49 13.14
CA THR A 364 30.56 -16.90 12.35
C THR A 364 30.38 -18.32 11.84
N LEU A 365 30.59 -18.52 10.54
CA LEU A 365 30.55 -19.83 9.89
C LEU A 365 31.98 -20.28 9.58
N TYR A 366 32.31 -21.50 9.99
CA TYR A 366 33.65 -22.08 9.90
C TYR A 366 33.72 -23.14 8.79
N ALA A 367 34.72 -23.05 7.93
CA ALA A 367 34.96 -24.03 6.87
C ALA A 367 35.58 -25.33 7.42
N LYS A 368 34.92 -26.47 7.15
CA LYS A 368 35.48 -27.79 7.45
C LYS A 368 36.34 -28.29 6.29
N TRP A 369 37.46 -28.93 6.62
CA TRP A 369 38.41 -29.49 5.65
C TRP A 369 38.70 -30.95 5.96
N THR A 370 38.65 -31.80 4.93
CA THR A 370 39.04 -33.22 5.00
C THR A 370 40.33 -33.43 4.21
N GLU A 371 41.36 -33.99 4.82
CA GLU A 371 42.66 -34.24 4.16
C GLU A 371 42.54 -35.32 3.07
N LYS A 372 43.15 -35.08 1.91
CA LYS A 372 43.22 -36.06 0.81
C LYS A 372 44.27 -37.13 1.11
N LYS A 373 43.89 -38.39 0.90
CA LYS A 373 44.71 -39.58 1.12
C LYS A 373 44.72 -40.46 -0.12
N TYR A 374 45.85 -41.12 -0.36
CA TYR A 374 46.11 -41.91 -1.56
C TYR A 374 46.69 -43.29 -1.22
N THR A 375 46.72 -44.15 -2.24
CA THR A 375 47.30 -45.49 -2.21
C THR A 375 48.46 -45.59 -3.21
N VAL A 376 49.60 -46.10 -2.75
CA VAL A 376 50.78 -46.34 -3.59
C VAL A 376 51.07 -47.83 -3.64
N THR A 377 50.90 -48.45 -4.80
CA THR A 377 51.07 -49.88 -5.05
C THR A 377 52.40 -50.17 -5.74
N PHE A 378 53.02 -51.33 -5.48
CA PHE A 378 54.25 -51.72 -6.17
C PHE A 378 54.49 -53.23 -6.27
N SER A 379 55.28 -53.63 -7.28
CA SER A 379 55.54 -55.03 -7.64
C SER A 379 56.88 -55.24 -8.39
N VAL A 380 57.36 -56.49 -8.44
CA VAL A 380 58.51 -56.90 -9.27
C VAL A 380 57.98 -57.57 -10.54
N ALA A 381 58.35 -57.02 -11.71
CA ALA A 381 57.82 -57.41 -13.02
C ALA A 381 58.60 -58.55 -13.70
N GLY A 382 59.74 -58.98 -13.15
CA GLY A 382 60.44 -60.20 -13.56
C GLY A 382 61.94 -60.18 -13.34
N GLY A 383 62.55 -61.38 -13.27
CA GLY A 383 63.96 -61.57 -12.93
C GLY A 383 64.20 -61.63 -11.43
N GLU A 384 65.33 -62.19 -11.02
CA GLU A 384 65.60 -62.50 -9.62
C GLU A 384 66.05 -61.26 -8.82
N GLY A 385 65.19 -60.81 -7.92
CA GLY A 385 65.45 -59.72 -6.97
C GLY A 385 64.21 -59.26 -6.20
N GLU A 386 64.40 -58.25 -5.33
CA GLU A 386 63.36 -57.69 -4.46
C GLU A 386 63.19 -56.17 -4.62
N LEU A 387 61.99 -55.67 -4.29
CA LEU A 387 61.64 -54.25 -4.26
C LEU A 387 61.01 -53.90 -2.91
N LYS A 388 61.59 -52.92 -2.21
CA LYS A 388 61.09 -52.35 -0.95
C LYS A 388 60.57 -50.93 -1.16
N GLY A 389 59.42 -50.59 -0.58
CA GLY A 389 58.83 -49.25 -0.58
C GLY A 389 58.50 -48.77 0.84
N THR A 390 58.81 -47.51 1.14
CA THR A 390 58.74 -46.93 2.51
C THR A 390 58.18 -45.51 2.52
N CYS A 391 57.30 -45.20 3.48
CA CYS A 391 56.74 -43.86 3.71
C CYS A 391 56.19 -43.75 5.14
N ASN A 392 56.50 -42.67 5.87
CA ASN A 392 55.93 -42.34 7.19
C ASN A 392 55.85 -43.51 8.20
N GLY A 393 56.87 -44.38 8.22
CA GLY A 393 56.93 -45.55 9.11
C GLY A 393 56.24 -46.82 8.58
N GLN A 394 55.43 -46.72 7.51
CA GLN A 394 54.97 -47.89 6.75
C GLN A 394 56.12 -48.38 5.84
N SER A 395 56.30 -49.70 5.76
CA SER A 395 57.27 -50.37 4.90
C SER A 395 56.65 -51.65 4.36
N GLN A 396 56.75 -51.87 3.05
CA GLN A 396 56.35 -53.13 2.40
C GLN A 396 57.48 -53.60 1.47
N ILE A 397 57.60 -54.92 1.28
CA ILE A 397 58.60 -55.56 0.41
C ILE A 397 57.86 -56.56 -0.48
N VAL A 398 58.25 -56.61 -1.75
CA VAL A 398 57.70 -57.54 -2.75
C VAL A 398 58.85 -58.14 -3.56
N GLN A 399 58.80 -59.45 -3.79
CA GLN A 399 59.80 -60.19 -4.56
C GLN A 399 59.17 -60.76 -5.84
N ASN A 400 60.02 -61.18 -6.79
CA ASN A 400 59.58 -61.83 -8.03
C ASN A 400 58.58 -62.97 -7.75
N GLY A 401 57.45 -63.00 -8.46
CA GLY A 401 56.38 -64.00 -8.29
C GLY A 401 55.42 -63.79 -7.12
N SER A 402 55.58 -62.73 -6.31
CA SER A 402 54.61 -62.33 -5.27
C SER A 402 53.51 -61.41 -5.84
N SER A 403 52.34 -61.38 -5.19
CA SER A 403 51.30 -60.38 -5.46
C SER A 403 51.78 -58.95 -5.15
N GLU A 404 51.18 -57.96 -5.81
CA GLU A 404 51.50 -56.55 -5.54
C GLU A 404 51.17 -56.13 -4.09
N VAL A 405 51.95 -55.18 -3.56
CA VAL A 405 51.79 -54.64 -2.20
C VAL A 405 51.51 -53.14 -2.24
N SER A 406 50.80 -52.61 -1.25
CA SER A 406 50.41 -51.19 -1.22
C SER A 406 50.69 -50.50 0.12
N LEU A 407 51.07 -49.22 0.05
CA LEU A 407 50.99 -48.26 1.15
C LEU A 407 49.66 -47.51 1.00
N THR A 408 48.74 -47.70 1.95
CA THR A 408 47.42 -47.04 1.97
C THR A 408 47.40 -45.89 2.97
N ASN A 409 46.48 -44.94 2.77
CA ASN A 409 46.32 -43.72 3.58
C ASN A 409 47.51 -42.74 3.51
N VAL A 410 48.26 -42.74 2.41
CA VAL A 410 49.41 -41.84 2.21
C VAL A 410 48.91 -40.39 2.03
N PRO A 411 49.32 -39.42 2.86
CA PRO A 411 48.83 -38.04 2.75
C PRO A 411 49.27 -37.33 1.46
N HIS A 412 48.45 -36.40 0.97
CA HIS A 412 48.81 -35.54 -0.16
C HIS A 412 50.13 -34.79 0.07
N GLY A 413 51.13 -35.04 -0.77
CA GLY A 413 52.46 -34.43 -0.72
C GLY A 413 53.51 -35.22 0.05
N ALA A 414 53.16 -36.37 0.64
CA ALA A 414 54.14 -37.25 1.30
C ALA A 414 55.10 -37.90 0.28
N GLN A 415 56.32 -38.22 0.72
CA GLN A 415 57.36 -38.82 -0.11
C GLN A 415 57.51 -40.32 0.18
N VAL A 416 57.41 -41.15 -0.86
CA VAL A 416 57.68 -42.59 -0.80
C VAL A 416 59.07 -42.87 -1.37
N THR A 417 59.86 -43.69 -0.69
CA THR A 417 61.20 -44.13 -1.15
C THR A 417 61.20 -45.63 -1.47
N PHE A 418 61.76 -45.98 -2.62
CA PHE A 418 61.85 -47.33 -3.17
C PHE A 418 63.32 -47.80 -3.29
N THR A 419 63.55 -49.11 -3.11
CA THR A 419 64.89 -49.73 -3.22
C THR A 419 64.78 -51.11 -3.87
N ALA A 420 65.54 -51.38 -4.93
CA ALA A 420 65.54 -52.62 -5.71
C ALA A 420 66.91 -53.32 -5.67
N THR A 421 66.91 -54.62 -5.36
CA THR A 421 68.11 -55.42 -5.11
C THR A 421 68.07 -56.74 -5.90
N PRO A 422 69.03 -57.03 -6.80
CA PRO A 422 69.10 -58.32 -7.51
C PRO A 422 69.57 -59.45 -6.58
N THR A 423 69.07 -60.67 -6.80
CA THR A 423 69.42 -61.85 -5.97
C THR A 423 70.87 -62.32 -6.20
N ASP A 424 71.38 -62.23 -7.43
CA ASP A 424 72.79 -62.51 -7.76
C ASP A 424 73.31 -61.46 -8.78
N PRO A 425 74.17 -60.51 -8.37
CA PRO A 425 74.68 -59.45 -9.25
C PRO A 425 75.66 -59.93 -10.33
N THR A 426 76.11 -61.19 -10.29
CA THR A 426 77.02 -61.77 -11.31
C THR A 426 76.28 -62.41 -12.47
N GLN A 427 75.02 -62.80 -12.26
CA GLN A 427 74.13 -63.35 -13.28
C GLN A 427 72.99 -62.41 -13.67
N TYR A 428 72.56 -61.52 -12.77
CA TYR A 428 71.43 -60.62 -12.97
C TYR A 428 71.78 -59.18 -12.59
N LYS A 429 71.34 -58.21 -13.41
CA LYS A 429 71.45 -56.78 -13.10
C LYS A 429 70.08 -56.10 -13.00
N VAL A 430 69.98 -55.00 -12.26
CA VAL A 430 68.77 -54.14 -12.23
C VAL A 430 68.46 -53.63 -13.63
N GLY A 431 67.23 -53.88 -14.06
CA GLY A 431 66.63 -53.43 -15.31
C GLY A 431 65.79 -52.17 -15.12
N ASN A 432 64.66 -52.11 -15.84
CA ASN A 432 63.84 -50.90 -15.95
C ASN A 432 62.88 -50.74 -14.75
N TRP A 433 62.57 -49.48 -14.44
CA TRP A 433 61.49 -49.08 -13.53
C TRP A 433 60.27 -48.57 -14.33
N THR A 434 59.06 -48.69 -13.78
CA THR A 434 57.85 -48.00 -14.29
C THR A 434 57.09 -47.34 -13.14
N CYS A 435 56.43 -46.20 -13.40
CA CYS A 435 55.56 -45.51 -12.45
C CYS A 435 54.35 -44.90 -13.17
N ILE A 436 53.13 -45.11 -12.65
CA ILE A 436 51.88 -44.64 -13.27
C ILE A 436 50.93 -44.10 -12.19
N PRO A 437 50.55 -42.80 -12.21
CA PRO A 437 51.11 -41.72 -13.03
C PRO A 437 52.57 -41.42 -12.65
N SER A 438 53.38 -40.94 -13.59
CA SER A 438 54.84 -40.79 -13.43
C SER A 438 55.30 -39.44 -12.86
N THR A 439 54.40 -38.53 -12.51
CA THR A 439 54.75 -37.18 -12.04
C THR A 439 55.53 -37.24 -10.72
N ASP A 440 56.69 -36.59 -10.69
CA ASP A 440 57.60 -36.55 -9.54
C ASP A 440 58.15 -37.92 -9.08
N PHE A 441 58.27 -38.88 -10.01
CA PHE A 441 58.98 -40.15 -9.83
C PHE A 441 60.42 -40.11 -10.38
N THR A 442 61.39 -40.72 -9.69
CA THR A 442 62.84 -40.59 -10.01
C THR A 442 63.54 -41.89 -10.48
N GLY A 443 62.84 -43.02 -10.60
CA GLY A 443 63.46 -44.31 -10.93
C GLY A 443 63.96 -44.43 -12.38
N THR A 444 65.21 -44.89 -12.55
CA THR A 444 65.88 -45.08 -13.84
C THR A 444 66.54 -46.45 -13.96
N SER A 445 66.65 -46.98 -15.18
CA SER A 445 67.20 -48.32 -15.43
C SER A 445 68.62 -48.47 -14.88
N GLY A 446 68.87 -49.56 -14.14
CA GLY A 446 70.16 -49.79 -13.47
C GLY A 446 70.35 -49.07 -12.12
N SER A 447 69.48 -48.12 -11.74
CA SER A 447 69.49 -47.52 -10.40
C SER A 447 68.84 -48.46 -9.38
N GLN A 448 69.47 -48.62 -8.22
CA GLN A 448 68.93 -49.39 -7.09
C GLN A 448 67.91 -48.60 -6.26
N THR A 449 67.76 -47.28 -6.44
CA THR A 449 66.81 -46.47 -5.65
C THR A 449 65.97 -45.53 -6.52
N ALA A 450 64.77 -45.22 -6.03
CA ALA A 450 63.81 -44.29 -6.63
C ALA A 450 62.94 -43.63 -5.55
N THR A 451 62.33 -42.49 -5.84
CA THR A 451 61.43 -41.74 -4.95
C THR A 451 60.19 -41.24 -5.71
N LEU A 452 59.09 -41.02 -4.98
CA LEU A 452 57.80 -40.50 -5.49
C LEU A 452 57.25 -39.44 -4.53
N THR A 453 56.71 -38.33 -5.04
CA THR A 453 55.87 -37.39 -4.26
C THR A 453 54.40 -37.64 -4.55
N VAL A 454 53.62 -38.04 -3.55
CA VAL A 454 52.27 -38.59 -3.76
C VAL A 454 51.23 -37.48 -3.90
N LYS A 455 50.61 -37.38 -5.09
CA LYS A 455 49.53 -36.42 -5.40
C LYS A 455 48.25 -37.10 -5.92
N ALA A 456 48.32 -38.40 -6.19
CA ALA A 456 47.26 -39.28 -6.70
C ALA A 456 47.61 -40.74 -6.36
N ASP A 457 46.63 -41.65 -6.49
CA ASP A 457 46.91 -43.09 -6.43
C ASP A 457 47.90 -43.48 -7.54
N THR A 458 48.92 -44.27 -7.20
CA THR A 458 50.11 -44.50 -8.06
C THR A 458 50.64 -45.93 -7.96
N THR A 459 51.05 -46.54 -9.08
CA THR A 459 51.68 -47.87 -9.12
C THR A 459 53.14 -47.81 -9.61
N VAL A 460 54.07 -48.56 -8.99
CA VAL A 460 55.51 -48.60 -9.32
C VAL A 460 56.02 -50.05 -9.53
N THR A 461 56.82 -50.34 -10.58
CA THR A 461 57.38 -51.70 -10.81
C THR A 461 58.86 -51.71 -11.23
N VAL A 462 59.57 -52.84 -11.08
CA VAL A 462 61.01 -53.03 -11.44
C VAL A 462 61.35 -54.45 -11.99
N GLN A 463 62.48 -54.64 -12.71
CA GLN A 463 62.88 -55.91 -13.41
C GLN A 463 64.40 -56.25 -13.30
N PHE A 464 64.87 -57.49 -13.56
CA PHE A 464 66.29 -57.98 -13.57
C PHE A 464 66.68 -58.97 -14.75
N VAL A 465 67.97 -59.20 -15.19
CA VAL A 465 68.36 -59.81 -16.55
C VAL A 465 69.71 -60.66 -16.72
N GLN A 466 69.80 -61.76 -17.56
CA GLN A 466 70.87 -62.86 -17.72
C GLN A 466 71.57 -63.15 -19.15
N LEU A 467 72.18 -64.35 -19.47
CA LEU A 467 73.43 -64.61 -20.33
C LEU A 467 73.56 -65.93 -21.27
N ASN A 468 74.37 -66.02 -22.41
CA ASN A 468 74.81 -67.26 -23.23
C ASN A 468 75.93 -67.11 -24.42
N ALA A 469 76.03 -67.94 -25.52
CA ALA A 469 77.11 -67.99 -26.62
C ALA A 469 76.71 -68.53 -28.09
N LEU A 470 77.54 -68.54 -29.24
CA LEU A 470 77.09 -68.75 -30.71
C LEU A 470 77.91 -69.11 -32.04
N THR A 471 77.21 -69.56 -33.16
CA THR A 471 77.48 -69.34 -34.68
C THR A 471 76.35 -69.81 -35.74
N LEU A 472 75.97 -69.08 -36.85
CA LEU A 472 74.72 -68.97 -37.76
C LEU A 472 73.93 -70.15 -38.52
N ARG A 473 72.59 -70.00 -38.88
CA ARG A 473 71.68 -70.89 -39.74
C ARG A 473 70.37 -70.35 -40.47
N GLU A 474 69.40 -69.66 -39.84
CA GLU A 474 68.08 -69.27 -40.45
C GLU A 474 67.80 -67.75 -40.34
N LEU A 475 67.02 -67.18 -41.27
CA LEU A 475 66.56 -65.78 -41.24
C LEU A 475 65.17 -65.63 -41.93
N LYS A 476 64.10 -65.60 -41.13
CA LYS A 476 62.73 -65.23 -41.57
C LYS A 476 62.24 -64.01 -40.80
N ILE A 477 61.32 -63.23 -41.36
CA ILE A 477 60.67 -62.10 -40.69
C ILE A 477 59.15 -62.25 -40.81
N HIS A 478 58.44 -62.29 -39.67
CA HIS A 478 57.01 -62.62 -39.57
C HIS A 478 56.64 -63.88 -40.38
N GLY A 479 57.47 -64.92 -40.28
CA GLY A 479 57.30 -66.21 -40.96
C GLY A 479 57.62 -66.22 -42.47
N LYS A 480 57.85 -65.06 -43.11
CA LYS A 480 58.28 -64.97 -44.51
C LYS A 480 59.81 -65.06 -44.61
N ASP A 481 60.32 -65.73 -45.65
CA ASP A 481 61.78 -65.85 -45.87
C ASP A 481 62.38 -64.48 -46.20
N ALA A 482 63.51 -64.16 -45.57
CA ALA A 482 64.24 -62.91 -45.70
C ALA A 482 65.75 -63.12 -45.89
N LYS A 483 66.22 -64.37 -46.09
CA LYS A 483 67.66 -64.71 -46.23
C LYS A 483 68.36 -63.93 -47.35
N SER A 484 67.63 -63.61 -48.42
CA SER A 484 68.09 -62.83 -49.58
C SER A 484 68.26 -61.33 -49.32
N GLY A 485 67.72 -60.81 -48.22
CA GLY A 485 67.85 -59.39 -47.85
C GLY A 485 66.64 -58.50 -48.12
N SER A 486 65.46 -59.04 -48.47
CA SER A 486 64.22 -58.24 -48.56
C SER A 486 62.92 -59.02 -48.26
N VAL A 487 61.87 -58.34 -47.76
CA VAL A 487 60.55 -58.96 -47.45
C VAL A 487 59.38 -57.94 -47.40
N THR A 488 58.16 -58.36 -47.75
CA THR A 488 56.92 -57.54 -47.70
C THR A 488 55.89 -58.15 -46.75
N LEU A 489 55.26 -57.31 -45.91
CA LEU A 489 54.45 -57.73 -44.75
C LEU A 489 53.06 -57.05 -44.70
N PRO A 490 52.03 -57.70 -44.12
CA PRO A 490 50.67 -57.16 -44.06
C PRO A 490 50.52 -55.99 -43.08
N TYR A 491 49.48 -55.17 -43.23
CA TYR A 491 49.32 -53.92 -42.48
C TYR A 491 49.25 -54.11 -40.95
N THR A 492 48.78 -55.26 -40.46
CA THR A 492 48.72 -55.59 -39.02
C THR A 492 50.11 -55.69 -38.41
N VAL A 493 51.14 -55.94 -39.23
CA VAL A 493 52.55 -55.89 -38.84
C VAL A 493 52.99 -54.43 -38.83
N THR A 494 52.71 -53.74 -37.72
CA THR A 494 53.08 -52.33 -37.49
C THR A 494 54.57 -52.09 -37.38
N GLN A 495 55.29 -53.13 -36.96
CA GLN A 495 56.67 -53.06 -36.52
C GLN A 495 57.34 -54.39 -36.84
N VAL A 496 58.57 -54.32 -37.33
CA VAL A 496 59.49 -55.46 -37.26
C VAL A 496 60.41 -55.22 -36.10
N THR A 497 60.11 -55.92 -35.01
CA THR A 497 61.01 -56.07 -33.88
C THR A 497 61.82 -57.35 -34.04
N GLN A 498 62.89 -57.44 -33.27
CA GLN A 498 63.71 -58.63 -33.14
C GLN A 498 62.93 -59.94 -32.95
N SER A 499 61.87 -59.97 -32.12
CA SER A 499 61.11 -61.19 -31.82
C SER A 499 60.30 -61.72 -33.02
N ASN A 500 60.05 -60.86 -34.01
CA ASN A 500 59.39 -61.25 -35.24
C ASN A 500 60.35 -61.88 -36.25
N ILE A 501 61.65 -61.80 -35.98
CA ILE A 501 62.70 -62.32 -36.83
C ILE A 501 63.12 -63.68 -36.26
N ILE A 502 62.81 -64.76 -36.98
CA ILE A 502 63.34 -66.08 -36.66
C ILE A 502 64.77 -66.11 -37.19
N LEU A 503 65.72 -65.96 -36.28
CA LEU A 503 67.15 -65.93 -36.55
C LEU A 503 67.83 -67.04 -35.77
N THR A 504 68.03 -68.20 -36.40
CA THR A 504 68.67 -69.36 -35.74
C THR A 504 70.13 -69.47 -36.15
N PHE A 505 70.95 -70.00 -35.25
CA PHE A 505 72.37 -70.26 -35.44
C PHE A 505 72.62 -71.78 -35.25
N SER A 506 73.67 -72.33 -35.84
CA SER A 506 74.17 -73.67 -35.51
C SER A 506 74.31 -73.82 -34.00
N GLU A 507 73.72 -74.90 -33.48
CA GLU A 507 73.67 -75.27 -32.05
C GLU A 507 72.92 -74.29 -31.12
N HIS A 508 72.45 -73.14 -31.62
CA HIS A 508 71.66 -72.16 -30.87
C HIS A 508 70.44 -71.68 -31.66
N SER A 509 69.28 -72.20 -31.31
CA SER A 509 67.99 -71.87 -31.94
C SER A 509 67.42 -70.50 -31.54
N SER A 510 67.92 -69.85 -30.48
CA SER A 510 67.31 -68.64 -29.90
C SER A 510 68.37 -67.70 -29.33
N ILE A 511 68.48 -66.48 -29.89
CA ILE A 511 69.63 -65.59 -29.69
C ILE A 511 69.23 -64.16 -29.38
N PRO A 512 69.88 -63.50 -28.40
CA PRO A 512 69.84 -62.07 -28.27
C PRO A 512 70.73 -61.46 -29.35
N PHE A 513 70.13 -61.23 -30.52
CA PHE A 513 70.62 -60.19 -31.40
C PHE A 513 70.17 -58.81 -30.91
N THR A 514 70.51 -57.80 -31.68
CA THR A 514 69.90 -56.48 -31.70
C THR A 514 69.51 -56.27 -33.14
N VAL A 515 68.43 -55.56 -33.40
CA VAL A 515 68.18 -55.02 -34.73
C VAL A 515 68.66 -53.56 -34.70
N THR A 516 68.98 -52.97 -35.84
CA THR A 516 69.35 -51.56 -35.97
C THR A 516 68.54 -50.98 -37.14
N PRO A 517 67.48 -50.20 -36.88
CA PRO A 517 66.93 -49.89 -35.54
C PRO A 517 66.36 -51.13 -34.81
N PRO A 518 66.44 -51.22 -33.45
CA PRO A 518 66.02 -52.40 -32.67
C PRO A 518 64.56 -52.80 -32.86
N SER A 519 63.73 -51.81 -33.15
CA SER A 519 62.47 -51.99 -33.83
C SER A 519 62.42 -51.09 -35.05
N LEU A 520 62.13 -51.67 -36.20
CA LEU A 520 61.75 -50.89 -37.36
C LEU A 520 60.24 -50.69 -37.33
N ASN A 521 59.82 -49.50 -36.91
CA ASN A 521 58.45 -49.04 -37.11
C ASN A 521 58.22 -48.89 -38.62
N LEU A 522 57.35 -49.73 -39.16
CA LEU A 522 57.05 -49.74 -40.58
C LEU A 522 55.89 -48.78 -40.83
N THR A 523 56.17 -47.68 -41.52
CA THR A 523 55.12 -46.78 -41.99
C THR A 523 54.35 -47.48 -43.11
N PRO A 524 53.01 -47.55 -43.06
CA PRO A 524 52.22 -48.25 -44.06
C PRO A 524 52.39 -47.62 -45.46
N GLY A 525 52.91 -48.41 -46.41
CA GLY A 525 53.23 -48.00 -47.78
C GLY A 525 54.69 -47.58 -48.02
N GLU A 526 55.54 -47.48 -47.00
CA GLU A 526 56.97 -47.18 -47.16
C GLU A 526 57.84 -48.44 -47.07
N THR A 527 58.96 -48.45 -47.80
CA THR A 527 60.04 -49.45 -47.68
C THR A 527 61.14 -48.89 -46.80
N LYS A 528 61.57 -49.64 -45.77
CA LYS A 528 62.62 -49.25 -44.83
C LYS A 528 63.51 -50.43 -44.47
N SER A 529 64.74 -50.16 -44.01
CA SER A 529 65.77 -51.19 -43.81
C SER A 529 66.12 -51.41 -42.35
N ILE A 530 66.56 -52.63 -42.03
CA ILE A 530 67.18 -53.00 -40.76
C ILE A 530 68.56 -53.60 -40.96
N ILE A 531 69.40 -53.52 -39.93
CA ILE A 531 70.61 -54.32 -39.77
C ILE A 531 70.43 -55.22 -38.55
N ILE A 532 70.49 -56.53 -38.76
CA ILE A 532 70.32 -57.55 -37.73
C ILE A 532 71.70 -57.87 -37.18
N SER A 533 72.00 -57.42 -35.96
CA SER A 533 73.32 -57.43 -35.33
C SER A 533 73.31 -58.15 -33.98
N VAL A 534 73.86 -59.37 -33.91
CA VAL A 534 74.23 -59.99 -32.63
C VAL A 534 75.26 -59.13 -31.92
N ALA A 535 74.93 -58.64 -30.73
CA ALA A 535 75.89 -57.95 -29.86
C ALA A 535 76.73 -58.99 -29.12
N ALA A 536 77.97 -58.63 -28.78
CA ALA A 536 78.70 -59.36 -27.75
C ALA A 536 77.97 -59.12 -26.43
N SER A 537 77.50 -60.17 -25.77
CA SER A 537 76.66 -60.07 -24.59
C SER A 537 77.46 -60.46 -23.34
N PRO A 538 77.19 -59.85 -22.16
CA PRO A 538 77.78 -60.27 -20.89
C PRO A 538 77.43 -61.74 -20.56
N GLY A 539 76.36 -62.25 -21.18
CA GLY A 539 76.45 -63.39 -22.08
C GLY A 539 77.54 -64.45 -21.86
N ASN A 540 78.76 -64.13 -22.27
CA ASN A 540 79.76 -65.03 -22.89
C ASN A 540 79.58 -65.17 -24.44
N TYR A 541 78.89 -64.23 -25.11
CA TYR A 541 78.69 -64.15 -26.58
C TYR A 541 79.69 -63.17 -27.25
N PRO A 542 80.28 -63.45 -28.44
CA PRO A 542 80.85 -62.44 -29.35
C PRO A 542 79.85 -61.93 -30.43
N ALA A 543 80.18 -60.83 -31.13
CA ALA A 543 79.26 -60.08 -32.02
C ALA A 543 79.26 -60.50 -33.52
N TRP A 544 78.15 -60.28 -34.23
CA TRP A 544 77.90 -60.64 -35.66
C TRP A 544 76.82 -59.72 -36.30
N SER A 545 76.76 -59.46 -37.63
CA SER A 545 75.67 -58.61 -38.22
C SER A 545 75.34 -58.77 -39.73
N LYS A 546 74.10 -58.47 -40.16
CA LYS A 546 73.61 -58.51 -41.57
C LYS A 546 72.39 -57.58 -41.89
N PRO A 547 72.33 -56.84 -43.03
CA PRO A 547 71.19 -55.98 -43.42
C PRO A 547 70.02 -56.68 -44.17
N VAL A 548 68.79 -56.13 -44.05
CA VAL A 548 67.53 -56.57 -44.71
C VAL A 548 66.56 -55.39 -44.97
N ASN A 549 65.91 -55.34 -46.14
CA ASN A 549 64.89 -54.34 -46.52
C ASN A 549 63.44 -54.83 -46.29
N ILE A 550 62.53 -53.97 -45.85
CA ILE A 550 61.18 -54.35 -45.42
C ILE A 550 60.10 -53.34 -45.84
N THR A 551 58.98 -53.82 -46.39
CA THR A 551 57.82 -52.99 -46.79
C THR A 551 56.54 -53.46 -46.10
N ARG A 552 55.69 -52.54 -45.61
CA ARG A 552 54.39 -52.84 -44.95
C ARG A 552 53.21 -52.32 -45.80
N SER A 553 52.13 -53.09 -45.93
CA SER A 553 50.90 -52.61 -46.60
C SER A 553 50.05 -51.64 -45.75
N LYS A 554 49.11 -50.91 -46.37
CA LYS A 554 48.24 -49.92 -45.69
C LYS A 554 47.05 -50.58 -44.97
N ASN A 555 46.61 -50.00 -43.84
CA ASN A 555 45.47 -50.50 -43.07
C ASN A 555 44.13 -50.24 -43.80
N ASN A 556 43.25 -51.24 -43.82
CA ASN A 556 41.94 -51.24 -44.47
C ASN A 556 40.73 -51.30 -43.51
N VAL A 557 40.93 -51.26 -42.18
CA VAL A 557 39.83 -51.34 -41.19
C VAL A 557 39.45 -49.96 -40.67
N ALA A 558 38.15 -49.66 -40.65
CA ALA A 558 37.57 -48.34 -40.37
C ALA A 558 36.42 -48.40 -39.34
N ASN A 559 36.68 -48.82 -38.10
CA ASN A 559 35.68 -48.97 -37.05
C ASN A 559 35.83 -47.89 -35.96
N LEU A 560 34.70 -47.30 -35.55
CA LEU A 560 34.63 -46.37 -34.42
C LEU A 560 34.34 -47.14 -33.12
N LYS A 561 35.08 -46.83 -32.04
CA LYS A 561 34.87 -47.42 -30.71
C LYS A 561 34.08 -46.50 -29.78
N SER A 562 34.43 -45.22 -29.74
CA SER A 562 33.68 -44.21 -28.99
C SER A 562 33.88 -42.80 -29.56
N PHE A 563 33.03 -41.88 -29.13
CA PHE A 563 33.19 -40.44 -29.31
C PHE A 563 32.65 -39.71 -28.07
N LYS A 564 32.89 -38.41 -27.92
CA LYS A 564 32.22 -37.58 -26.91
C LYS A 564 31.16 -36.70 -27.54
N LEU A 565 30.00 -36.65 -26.89
CA LEU A 565 28.90 -35.72 -27.16
C LEU A 565 28.82 -34.75 -25.97
N ASN A 566 29.07 -33.46 -26.18
CA ASN A 566 29.15 -32.44 -25.10
C ASN A 566 30.04 -32.86 -23.91
N GLY A 567 31.12 -33.61 -24.19
CA GLY A 567 32.04 -34.13 -23.17
C GLY A 567 31.69 -35.52 -22.61
N GLU A 568 30.48 -36.05 -22.84
CA GLU A 568 30.09 -37.40 -22.41
C GLU A 568 30.50 -38.47 -23.43
N THR A 569 31.28 -39.47 -23.00
CA THR A 569 31.68 -40.59 -23.85
C THR A 569 30.49 -41.49 -24.21
N LYS A 570 30.25 -41.68 -25.52
CA LYS A 570 29.31 -42.65 -26.09
C LYS A 570 30.11 -43.77 -26.77
N ASN A 571 29.86 -45.02 -26.40
CA ASN A 571 30.59 -46.20 -26.89
C ASN A 571 29.75 -46.98 -27.92
N ALA A 572 30.41 -47.77 -28.77
CA ALA A 572 29.75 -48.74 -29.64
C ALA A 572 29.11 -49.89 -28.82
N PRO A 573 27.96 -50.46 -29.25
CA PRO A 573 27.16 -50.08 -30.41
C PRO A 573 26.43 -48.74 -30.19
N PHE A 574 26.47 -47.88 -31.20
CA PHE A 574 25.92 -46.52 -31.10
C PHE A 574 24.40 -46.51 -31.27
N ALA A 575 23.73 -45.62 -30.55
CA ALA A 575 22.30 -45.40 -30.71
C ALA A 575 22.03 -44.49 -31.91
N ASN A 576 20.88 -44.69 -32.57
CA ASN A 576 20.43 -43.84 -33.68
C ASN A 576 20.00 -42.43 -33.20
N GLU A 577 19.75 -42.25 -31.90
CA GLU A 577 19.34 -40.99 -31.30
C GLU A 577 19.96 -40.79 -29.91
N TYR A 578 20.33 -39.55 -29.59
CA TYR A 578 20.82 -39.10 -28.28
C TYR A 578 20.10 -37.81 -27.87
N THR A 579 20.04 -37.53 -26.57
CA THR A 579 19.53 -36.26 -26.02
C THR A 579 20.63 -35.49 -25.28
N VAL A 580 20.51 -34.15 -25.27
CA VAL A 580 21.41 -33.25 -24.52
C VAL A 580 20.63 -32.19 -23.73
N ALA A 581 21.09 -31.88 -22.51
CA ALA A 581 20.62 -30.75 -21.71
C ALA A 581 21.29 -29.44 -22.16
N SER A 582 21.17 -29.12 -23.45
CA SER A 582 21.71 -27.90 -24.06
C SER A 582 20.94 -27.58 -25.35
N ASP A 583 21.01 -26.32 -25.77
CA ASP A 583 20.60 -25.85 -27.10
C ASP A 583 21.66 -26.11 -28.19
N THR A 584 22.85 -26.59 -27.82
CA THR A 584 23.95 -26.95 -28.72
C THR A 584 24.45 -28.38 -28.49
N ALA A 585 25.04 -28.99 -29.52
CA ALA A 585 25.83 -30.19 -29.36
C ALA A 585 27.14 -30.13 -30.16
N GLU A 586 28.21 -30.60 -29.53
CA GLU A 586 29.52 -30.80 -30.13
C GLU A 586 29.90 -32.28 -30.06
N VAL A 587 30.30 -32.84 -31.20
CA VAL A 587 30.78 -34.22 -31.33
C VAL A 587 32.28 -34.20 -31.59
N LYS A 588 33.07 -34.73 -30.65
CA LYS A 588 34.54 -34.75 -30.73
C LYS A 588 35.16 -35.96 -30.03
N ASP A 589 36.49 -35.95 -29.85
CA ASP A 589 37.26 -36.98 -29.12
C ASP A 589 36.96 -38.42 -29.61
N PHE A 590 37.06 -38.64 -30.93
CA PHE A 590 36.88 -39.95 -31.55
C PHE A 590 37.96 -40.93 -31.10
N THR A 591 37.55 -42.14 -30.73
CA THR A 591 38.43 -43.28 -30.51
C THR A 591 38.04 -44.45 -31.40
N PHE A 592 39.04 -45.18 -31.86
CA PHE A 592 38.89 -46.30 -32.78
C PHE A 592 39.02 -47.62 -32.02
N ASP A 593 38.57 -48.72 -32.64
CA ASP A 593 38.95 -50.04 -32.14
C ASP A 593 40.44 -50.32 -32.40
N THR A 594 40.97 -51.38 -31.81
CA THR A 594 42.39 -51.73 -31.92
C THR A 594 42.80 -52.14 -33.34
N ALA A 595 41.85 -52.64 -34.16
CA ALA A 595 42.10 -53.01 -35.55
C ALA A 595 42.26 -51.78 -36.48
N SER A 596 41.54 -50.70 -36.18
CA SER A 596 41.51 -49.47 -36.97
C SER A 596 42.66 -48.50 -36.65
N THR A 597 43.82 -49.05 -36.25
CA THR A 597 45.02 -48.28 -35.91
C THR A 597 45.44 -47.39 -37.08
N GLY A 598 45.46 -46.07 -36.85
CA GLY A 598 45.83 -45.07 -37.85
C GLY A 598 44.71 -44.65 -38.81
N ALA A 599 43.47 -45.07 -38.56
CA ALA A 599 42.29 -44.46 -39.19
C ALA A 599 42.08 -43.02 -38.72
N THR A 600 41.38 -42.22 -39.52
CA THR A 600 40.95 -40.86 -39.16
C THR A 600 39.42 -40.80 -39.10
N ALA A 601 38.87 -39.96 -38.22
CA ALA A 601 37.45 -39.66 -38.17
C ALA A 601 37.23 -38.19 -38.52
N SER A 602 36.17 -37.91 -39.28
CA SER A 602 35.58 -36.58 -39.41
C SER A 602 34.09 -36.67 -39.10
N VAL A 603 33.54 -35.63 -38.47
CA VAL A 603 32.10 -35.50 -38.25
C VAL A 603 31.55 -34.37 -39.12
N ASN A 604 30.34 -34.57 -39.63
CA ASN A 604 29.56 -33.54 -40.32
C ASN A 604 28.16 -33.45 -39.67
N PRO A 605 27.73 -32.27 -39.19
CA PRO A 605 28.48 -31.01 -39.09
C PRO A 605 29.64 -31.06 -38.07
N GLN A 606 30.59 -30.13 -38.16
CA GLN A 606 31.78 -30.03 -37.30
C GLN A 606 31.73 -28.77 -36.43
N GLY A 607 31.99 -28.94 -35.12
CA GLY A 607 32.01 -27.86 -34.14
C GLY A 607 30.84 -27.94 -33.15
N SER A 608 30.60 -26.86 -32.42
CA SER A 608 29.40 -26.72 -31.58
C SER A 608 28.23 -26.25 -32.43
N GLU A 609 27.21 -27.09 -32.53
CA GLU A 609 26.13 -26.96 -33.50
C GLU A 609 24.79 -26.77 -32.80
N SER A 610 23.99 -25.80 -33.25
CA SER A 610 22.68 -25.53 -32.66
C SER A 610 21.71 -26.69 -32.93
N ILE A 611 21.09 -27.19 -31.87
CA ILE A 611 20.07 -28.23 -31.91
C ILE A 611 18.70 -27.55 -31.99
N PRO A 612 17.97 -27.66 -33.12
CA PRO A 612 16.62 -27.13 -33.22
C PRO A 612 15.65 -27.96 -32.36
N VAL A 613 14.65 -27.29 -31.82
CA VAL A 613 13.55 -27.90 -31.05
C VAL A 613 12.74 -28.87 -31.94
N GLY A 614 12.36 -30.01 -31.38
CA GLY A 614 11.48 -31.02 -31.98
C GLY A 614 12.13 -31.90 -33.05
N THR A 615 12.85 -31.31 -34.01
CA THR A 615 13.50 -32.05 -35.12
C THR A 615 14.88 -32.59 -34.76
N GLY A 616 15.64 -31.88 -33.92
CA GLY A 616 17.03 -32.21 -33.61
C GLY A 616 18.00 -31.97 -34.78
N ARG A 617 19.26 -32.38 -34.59
CA ARG A 617 20.36 -32.24 -35.57
C ARG A 617 20.99 -33.61 -35.83
N SER A 618 21.06 -34.03 -37.08
CA SER A 618 21.77 -35.27 -37.44
C SER A 618 23.26 -35.02 -37.58
N PHE A 619 24.07 -35.92 -37.03
CA PHE A 619 25.51 -35.97 -37.15
C PHE A 619 25.92 -37.27 -37.85
N THR A 620 26.81 -37.17 -38.82
CA THR A 620 27.43 -38.32 -39.49
C THR A 620 28.93 -38.31 -39.19
N ILE A 621 29.41 -39.34 -38.49
CA ILE A 621 30.84 -39.61 -38.31
C ILE A 621 31.28 -40.53 -39.43
N THR A 622 32.24 -40.08 -40.24
CA THR A 622 32.91 -40.88 -41.26
C THR A 622 34.28 -41.30 -40.74
N VAL A 623 34.51 -42.60 -40.59
CA VAL A 623 35.82 -43.18 -40.30
C VAL A 623 36.47 -43.61 -41.61
N LYS A 624 37.75 -43.25 -41.81
CA LYS A 624 38.53 -43.59 -43.00
C LYS A 624 39.82 -44.33 -42.60
N ALA A 625 40.01 -45.52 -43.15
CA ALA A 625 41.24 -46.30 -43.03
C ALA A 625 42.36 -45.72 -43.92
N GLN A 626 43.58 -46.22 -43.72
CA GLN A 626 44.79 -45.67 -44.36
C GLN A 626 44.92 -45.99 -45.85
N ASP A 627 44.27 -47.05 -46.32
CA ASP A 627 44.20 -47.40 -47.74
C ASP A 627 43.12 -46.63 -48.51
N GLY A 628 42.16 -46.01 -47.80
CA GLY A 628 41.03 -45.28 -48.36
C GLY A 628 39.65 -45.85 -47.98
N THR A 629 39.57 -47.06 -47.43
CA THR A 629 38.32 -47.72 -47.01
C THR A 629 37.56 -46.86 -45.98
N GLN A 630 36.23 -46.79 -46.09
CA GLN A 630 35.39 -45.93 -45.24
C GLN A 630 34.23 -46.69 -44.58
N ASN A 631 33.81 -46.20 -43.41
CA ASN A 631 32.60 -46.61 -42.71
C ASN A 631 31.92 -45.36 -42.09
N THR A 632 30.61 -45.39 -41.91
CA THR A 632 29.83 -44.24 -41.41
C THR A 632 28.91 -44.61 -40.26
N VAL A 633 28.87 -43.76 -39.24
CA VAL A 633 27.92 -43.83 -38.12
C VAL A 633 27.07 -42.56 -38.14
N THR A 634 25.76 -42.69 -38.28
CA THR A 634 24.81 -41.57 -38.31
C THR A 634 23.85 -41.65 -37.13
N PHE A 635 23.66 -40.54 -36.42
CA PHE A 635 22.69 -40.42 -35.33
C PHE A 635 22.10 -39.01 -35.27
N THR A 636 20.96 -38.86 -34.62
CA THR A 636 20.33 -37.55 -34.37
C THR A 636 20.48 -37.15 -32.91
N VAL A 637 20.85 -35.90 -32.66
CA VAL A 637 20.85 -35.31 -31.31
C VAL A 637 19.62 -34.42 -31.17
N LYS A 638 18.82 -34.66 -30.14
CA LYS A 638 17.67 -33.83 -29.75
C LYS A 638 17.93 -33.15 -28.41
N ARG A 639 17.12 -32.14 -28.10
CA ARG A 639 17.12 -31.53 -26.77
C ARG A 639 16.47 -32.49 -25.76
N GLN A 640 16.97 -32.49 -24.53
CA GLN A 640 16.34 -33.21 -23.42
C GLN A 640 14.98 -32.59 -23.11
N LYS A 641 14.00 -33.42 -22.74
CA LYS A 641 12.66 -33.01 -22.31
C LYS A 641 12.58 -32.95 -20.79
N TYR A 642 11.85 -31.95 -20.29
CA TYR A 642 11.54 -31.74 -18.89
C TYR A 642 10.03 -31.72 -18.66
N ASN A 643 9.62 -32.23 -17.50
CA ASN A 643 8.22 -32.23 -17.07
C ASN A 643 7.89 -30.91 -16.37
N ILE A 644 6.84 -30.25 -16.84
CA ILE A 644 6.27 -29.07 -16.20
C ILE A 644 4.92 -29.44 -15.61
N SER A 645 4.89 -29.60 -14.29
CA SER A 645 3.67 -29.83 -13.51
C SER A 645 3.03 -28.49 -13.20
N TYR A 646 1.72 -28.38 -13.33
CA TYR A 646 1.02 -27.13 -13.05
C TYR A 646 -0.33 -27.34 -12.35
N SER A 647 -0.66 -26.44 -11.41
CA SER A 647 -1.75 -26.65 -10.45
C SER A 647 -2.42 -25.36 -9.97
N VAL A 648 -3.64 -25.51 -9.43
CA VAL A 648 -4.37 -24.47 -8.69
C VAL A 648 -4.24 -24.70 -7.19
N ALA A 649 -3.65 -23.75 -6.45
CA ALA A 649 -3.60 -23.77 -5.00
C ALA A 649 -4.85 -23.12 -4.39
N GLY A 650 -5.57 -23.89 -3.57
CA GLY A 650 -6.76 -23.42 -2.84
C GLY A 650 -8.07 -23.46 -3.64
N GLY A 651 -8.07 -23.94 -4.88
CA GLY A 651 -9.26 -23.98 -5.73
C GLY A 651 -9.60 -22.61 -6.35
N HIS A 652 -10.88 -22.36 -6.63
CA HIS A 652 -11.42 -21.09 -7.14
C HIS A 652 -10.95 -20.64 -8.54
N GLY A 653 -10.65 -21.61 -9.39
CA GLY A 653 -10.39 -21.40 -10.81
C GLY A 653 -9.73 -22.61 -11.45
N LYS A 654 -9.26 -22.42 -12.69
CA LYS A 654 -8.54 -23.42 -13.49
C LYS A 654 -7.27 -22.84 -14.07
N ILE A 655 -6.42 -23.72 -14.58
CA ILE A 655 -5.16 -23.40 -15.27
C ILE A 655 -5.04 -24.24 -16.54
N LYS A 656 -4.45 -23.67 -17.59
CA LYS A 656 -4.02 -24.39 -18.80
C LYS A 656 -2.59 -23.99 -19.19
N ALA A 657 -1.90 -24.89 -19.89
CA ALA A 657 -0.61 -24.62 -20.53
C ALA A 657 -0.81 -24.43 -22.04
N ASP A 658 -0.36 -23.29 -22.57
CA ASP A 658 -0.53 -22.82 -23.95
C ASP A 658 -1.97 -23.02 -24.48
N SER A 659 -2.13 -23.73 -25.60
CA SER A 659 -3.40 -24.08 -26.21
C SER A 659 -4.09 -25.32 -25.61
N GLY A 660 -3.60 -25.83 -24.46
CA GLY A 660 -4.18 -26.98 -23.77
C GLY A 660 -5.54 -26.73 -23.11
N SER A 661 -6.17 -27.80 -22.63
CA SER A 661 -7.43 -27.75 -21.90
C SER A 661 -7.28 -27.14 -20.51
N GLU A 662 -8.34 -26.50 -20.01
CA GLU A 662 -8.40 -26.01 -18.64
C GLU A 662 -8.56 -27.17 -17.64
N VAL A 663 -7.70 -27.20 -16.62
CA VAL A 663 -7.66 -28.23 -15.58
C VAL A 663 -7.38 -27.60 -14.21
N VAL A 664 -7.57 -28.35 -13.11
CA VAL A 664 -7.10 -27.95 -11.77
C VAL A 664 -5.66 -28.40 -11.49
N ASN A 665 -5.23 -29.49 -12.13
CA ASN A 665 -3.87 -30.02 -12.13
C ASN A 665 -3.58 -30.59 -13.52
N GLY A 666 -2.37 -30.36 -14.04
CA GLY A 666 -1.93 -30.88 -15.32
C GLY A 666 -0.42 -31.04 -15.40
N SER A 667 0.04 -31.64 -16.49
CA SER A 667 1.47 -31.70 -16.82
C SER A 667 1.68 -31.53 -18.32
N LYS A 668 2.83 -30.98 -18.70
CA LYS A 668 3.27 -30.85 -20.09
C LYS A 668 4.78 -31.06 -20.18
N GLN A 669 5.25 -31.72 -21.23
CA GLN A 669 6.68 -31.80 -21.53
C GLN A 669 7.11 -30.68 -22.48
N VAL A 670 8.28 -30.10 -22.20
CA VAL A 670 8.95 -29.12 -23.05
C VAL A 670 10.44 -29.49 -23.18
N GLU A 671 11.06 -29.07 -24.27
CA GLU A 671 12.48 -29.30 -24.54
C GLU A 671 13.38 -28.24 -23.88
N TYR A 672 14.66 -28.57 -23.67
CA TYR A 672 15.65 -27.69 -23.04
C TYR A 672 15.65 -26.29 -23.68
N GLY A 673 15.52 -25.26 -22.85
CA GLY A 673 15.52 -23.85 -23.26
C GLY A 673 14.24 -23.37 -23.94
N GLU A 674 13.19 -24.19 -24.04
CA GLU A 674 11.88 -23.72 -24.50
C GLU A 674 11.21 -22.76 -23.49
N ASN A 675 10.22 -22.01 -24.00
CA ASN A 675 9.33 -21.16 -23.22
C ASN A 675 7.92 -21.78 -23.22
N ILE A 676 7.19 -21.64 -22.11
CA ILE A 676 5.83 -22.15 -21.94
C ILE A 676 4.95 -21.10 -21.26
N SER A 677 3.73 -20.93 -21.75
CA SER A 677 2.77 -19.96 -21.20
C SER A 677 1.68 -20.67 -20.44
N PHE A 678 1.28 -20.10 -19.31
CA PHE A 678 0.13 -20.54 -18.52
C PHE A 678 -0.96 -19.49 -18.62
N THR A 679 -2.21 -19.95 -18.70
CA THR A 679 -3.40 -19.10 -18.53
C THR A 679 -4.22 -19.64 -17.38
N ALA A 680 -4.45 -18.80 -16.39
CA ALA A 680 -5.37 -19.03 -15.29
C ALA A 680 -6.73 -18.42 -15.62
N THR A 681 -7.78 -19.20 -15.40
CA THR A 681 -9.18 -18.78 -15.53
C THR A 681 -9.77 -18.78 -14.12
N PRO A 682 -9.87 -17.62 -13.43
CA PRO A 682 -10.52 -17.53 -12.13
C PRO A 682 -11.98 -17.94 -12.20
N ASP A 683 -12.51 -18.51 -11.12
CA ASP A 683 -13.96 -18.63 -10.94
C ASP A 683 -14.59 -17.23 -10.77
N ASN A 684 -15.89 -17.10 -11.05
CA ASN A 684 -16.57 -15.80 -10.97
C ASN A 684 -16.48 -15.19 -9.55
N GLY A 685 -16.07 -13.92 -9.45
CA GLY A 685 -15.81 -13.22 -8.19
C GLY A 685 -14.40 -13.44 -7.60
N TRP A 686 -13.51 -14.13 -8.32
CA TRP A 686 -12.10 -14.33 -7.95
C TRP A 686 -11.16 -13.69 -8.96
N GLU A 687 -9.95 -13.35 -8.52
CA GLU A 687 -8.84 -12.90 -9.37
C GLU A 687 -7.55 -13.60 -8.97
N VAL A 688 -6.52 -13.53 -9.82
CA VAL A 688 -5.22 -14.13 -9.51
C VAL A 688 -4.57 -13.36 -8.36
N ASP A 689 -4.24 -14.09 -7.30
CA ASP A 689 -3.49 -13.59 -6.14
C ASP A 689 -1.99 -13.57 -6.45
N SER A 690 -1.47 -14.73 -6.87
CA SER A 690 -0.06 -14.91 -7.13
C SER A 690 0.20 -16.15 -7.99
N TRP A 691 1.30 -16.09 -8.72
CA TRP A 691 1.93 -17.26 -9.35
C TRP A 691 3.11 -17.72 -8.51
N LYS A 692 3.39 -19.02 -8.53
CA LYS A 692 4.58 -19.64 -7.93
C LYS A 692 5.28 -20.52 -8.94
N VAL A 693 6.61 -20.51 -8.90
CA VAL A 693 7.47 -21.49 -9.59
C VAL A 693 8.35 -22.18 -8.57
N ASP A 694 8.35 -23.50 -8.57
CA ASP A 694 9.10 -24.36 -7.64
C ASP A 694 8.87 -23.96 -6.16
N GLY A 695 7.61 -23.65 -5.83
CA GLY A 695 7.17 -23.18 -4.50
C GLY A 695 7.43 -21.70 -4.19
N SER A 696 8.30 -21.04 -4.97
CA SER A 696 8.69 -19.63 -4.79
C SER A 696 7.72 -18.67 -5.49
N THR A 697 7.31 -17.61 -4.81
CA THR A 697 6.36 -16.61 -5.35
C THR A 697 6.98 -15.73 -6.43
N VAL A 698 6.28 -15.58 -7.56
CA VAL A 698 6.62 -14.65 -8.63
C VAL A 698 6.07 -13.26 -8.25
N PHE A 699 6.94 -12.41 -7.70
CA PHE A 699 6.55 -11.07 -7.26
C PHE A 699 6.10 -10.18 -8.43
N GLY A 700 5.04 -9.40 -8.22
CA GLY A 700 4.48 -8.48 -9.20
C GLY A 700 3.53 -9.10 -10.22
N GLN A 701 3.42 -10.44 -10.31
CA GLN A 701 2.55 -11.10 -11.29
C GLN A 701 1.18 -11.46 -10.70
N THR A 702 0.18 -10.61 -10.97
CA THR A 702 -1.24 -10.83 -10.65
C THR A 702 -2.12 -10.97 -11.90
N GLY A 703 -1.52 -11.09 -13.09
CA GLY A 703 -2.23 -11.29 -14.34
C GLY A 703 -2.78 -12.71 -14.50
N THR A 704 -3.78 -12.89 -15.37
CA THR A 704 -4.33 -14.20 -15.74
C THR A 704 -3.37 -15.03 -16.60
N THR A 705 -2.28 -14.46 -17.10
CA THR A 705 -1.22 -15.20 -17.80
C THR A 705 0.09 -15.20 -17.02
N TYR A 706 0.91 -16.23 -17.22
CA TYR A 706 2.30 -16.27 -16.75
C TYR A 706 3.18 -16.96 -17.79
N HIS A 707 4.35 -16.40 -18.07
CA HIS A 707 5.29 -16.93 -19.06
C HIS A 707 6.53 -17.44 -18.33
N LEU A 708 6.75 -18.75 -18.41
CA LEU A 708 7.95 -19.41 -17.92
C LEU A 708 8.92 -19.58 -19.10
N SER A 709 10.03 -18.87 -19.05
CA SER A 709 11.03 -18.85 -20.13
C SER A 709 12.28 -19.66 -19.79
N ASN A 710 12.97 -20.17 -20.81
CA ASN A 710 14.25 -20.87 -20.72
C ASN A 710 14.22 -22.05 -19.73
N VAL A 711 13.40 -23.06 -20.02
CA VAL A 711 13.26 -24.25 -19.16
C VAL A 711 14.48 -25.17 -19.26
N THR A 712 15.32 -25.19 -18.22
CA THR A 712 16.54 -26.03 -18.15
C THR A 712 16.44 -27.21 -17.18
N GLY A 713 15.23 -27.57 -16.73
CA GLY A 713 14.97 -28.59 -15.73
C GLY A 713 13.47 -28.79 -15.50
N ASP A 714 13.09 -29.84 -14.76
CA ASP A 714 11.69 -30.04 -14.34
C ASP A 714 11.21 -28.86 -13.49
N LYS A 715 9.95 -28.45 -13.65
CA LYS A 715 9.35 -27.29 -12.98
C LYS A 715 7.96 -27.54 -12.45
N THR A 716 7.62 -26.87 -11.34
CA THR A 716 6.25 -26.82 -10.82
C THR A 716 5.72 -25.38 -10.88
N VAL A 717 4.59 -25.16 -11.57
CA VAL A 717 3.95 -23.84 -11.68
C VAL A 717 2.57 -23.86 -11.01
N THR A 718 2.37 -23.05 -9.97
CA THR A 718 1.11 -23.02 -9.22
C THR A 718 0.51 -21.63 -9.26
N VAL A 719 -0.77 -21.53 -9.63
CA VAL A 719 -1.56 -20.30 -9.48
C VAL A 719 -2.38 -20.36 -8.19
N LYS A 720 -2.45 -19.24 -7.47
CA LYS A 720 -3.36 -19.04 -6.35
C LYS A 720 -4.33 -17.92 -6.70
N PHE A 721 -5.59 -18.07 -6.31
CA PHE A 721 -6.61 -17.04 -6.46
C PHE A 721 -6.92 -16.37 -5.11
N LYS A 722 -7.44 -15.14 -5.17
CA LYS A 722 -7.98 -14.38 -4.03
C LYS A 722 -9.36 -13.83 -4.41
N PRO A 723 -10.19 -13.47 -3.42
CA PRO A 723 -11.41 -12.72 -3.66
C PRO A 723 -11.17 -11.48 -4.51
N GLY A 724 -11.85 -11.41 -5.65
CA GLY A 724 -11.84 -10.27 -6.57
C GLY A 724 -13.12 -9.45 -6.43
N THR A 725 -13.55 -8.85 -7.55
CA THR A 725 -14.81 -8.10 -7.64
C THR A 725 -15.94 -8.97 -8.19
N PHE A 726 -17.13 -8.89 -7.60
CA PHE A 726 -18.35 -9.53 -8.13
C PHE A 726 -19.32 -8.46 -8.64
N ASN A 727 -19.53 -8.41 -9.95
CA ASN A 727 -20.36 -7.39 -10.59
C ASN A 727 -21.82 -7.86 -10.72
N LEU A 728 -22.76 -7.02 -10.30
CA LEU A 728 -24.20 -7.20 -10.49
C LEU A 728 -24.80 -6.01 -11.24
N THR A 729 -25.60 -6.30 -12.26
CA THR A 729 -26.40 -5.30 -12.98
C THR A 729 -27.85 -5.39 -12.51
N GLY A 730 -28.45 -4.24 -12.23
CA GLY A 730 -29.85 -4.10 -11.86
C GLY A 730 -30.83 -4.51 -12.98
N GLY A 731 -32.09 -4.71 -12.60
CA GLY A 731 -33.18 -5.03 -13.53
C GLY A 731 -33.23 -6.48 -14.07
N GLY A 732 -32.31 -7.37 -13.68
CA GLY A 732 -32.40 -8.81 -14.00
C GLY A 732 -33.36 -9.56 -13.07
N PRO A 733 -34.02 -10.65 -13.55
CA PRO A 733 -35.09 -11.33 -12.80
C PRO A 733 -34.64 -11.87 -11.43
N ASP A 734 -33.40 -12.36 -11.31
CA ASP A 734 -32.86 -12.94 -10.07
C ASP A 734 -31.81 -12.04 -9.35
N ALA A 735 -31.82 -10.73 -9.60
CA ALA A 735 -30.73 -9.86 -9.13
C ALA A 735 -30.63 -9.81 -7.58
N TRP A 736 -31.77 -9.83 -6.87
CA TRP A 736 -31.79 -9.86 -5.40
C TRP A 736 -31.35 -11.23 -4.86
N LYS A 737 -31.83 -12.31 -5.49
CA LYS A 737 -31.44 -13.69 -5.18
C LYS A 737 -29.93 -13.88 -5.29
N LYS A 738 -29.32 -13.45 -6.39
CA LYS A 738 -27.86 -13.52 -6.61
C LYS A 738 -27.05 -12.72 -5.59
N LEU A 739 -27.52 -11.52 -5.23
CA LEU A 739 -26.90 -10.73 -4.17
C LEU A 739 -26.98 -11.43 -2.81
N LYS A 740 -28.14 -11.99 -2.46
CA LYS A 740 -28.35 -12.75 -1.21
C LYS A 740 -27.47 -14.00 -1.16
N GLU A 741 -27.37 -14.75 -2.25
CA GLU A 741 -26.51 -15.93 -2.38
C GLU A 741 -25.02 -15.59 -2.26
N GLU A 742 -24.54 -14.51 -2.88
CA GLU A 742 -23.13 -14.11 -2.80
C GLU A 742 -22.74 -13.58 -1.41
N ALA A 743 -23.58 -12.74 -0.79
CA ALA A 743 -23.31 -12.16 0.53
C ALA A 743 -23.40 -13.18 1.67
N ALA A 744 -24.20 -14.24 1.52
CA ALA A 744 -24.35 -15.31 2.49
C ALA A 744 -23.18 -16.31 2.53
N LYS A 745 -22.22 -16.22 1.60
CA LYS A 745 -21.00 -17.04 1.60
C LYS A 745 -20.07 -16.67 2.74
N THR A 746 -19.38 -17.66 3.31
CA THR A 746 -18.33 -17.47 4.32
C THR A 746 -16.97 -17.10 3.71
N GLU A 747 -16.77 -17.39 2.43
CA GLU A 747 -15.58 -17.08 1.63
C GLU A 747 -16.01 -16.54 0.25
N GLY A 748 -15.16 -15.76 -0.44
CA GLY A 748 -15.49 -15.16 -1.75
C GLY A 748 -15.39 -13.64 -1.79
N SER A 749 -15.94 -13.04 -2.84
CA SER A 749 -15.69 -11.65 -3.30
C SER A 749 -15.82 -10.58 -2.21
N HIS A 750 -14.71 -9.95 -1.81
CA HIS A 750 -14.71 -8.91 -0.78
C HIS A 750 -15.28 -7.57 -1.28
N THR A 751 -15.63 -7.45 -2.56
CA THR A 751 -16.27 -6.26 -3.13
C THR A 751 -17.34 -6.64 -4.17
N ILE A 752 -18.60 -6.43 -3.81
CA ILE A 752 -19.73 -6.49 -4.75
C ILE A 752 -19.91 -5.10 -5.36
N VAL A 753 -19.89 -5.02 -6.68
CA VAL A 753 -20.14 -3.79 -7.44
C VAL A 753 -21.53 -3.87 -8.06
N ILE A 754 -22.38 -2.89 -7.78
CA ILE A 754 -23.76 -2.82 -8.27
C ILE A 754 -23.89 -1.69 -9.29
N ASN A 755 -24.43 -2.02 -10.46
CA ASN A 755 -24.80 -1.06 -11.49
C ASN A 755 -26.32 -0.91 -11.56
N GLY A 756 -26.86 0.25 -11.17
CA GLY A 756 -28.30 0.54 -11.18
C GLY A 756 -29.04 0.05 -9.93
N GLU A 757 -30.31 -0.33 -10.11
CA GLU A 757 -31.21 -0.76 -9.03
C GLU A 757 -31.44 -2.27 -9.02
N ILE A 758 -31.22 -2.92 -7.87
CA ILE A 758 -31.63 -4.29 -7.60
C ILE A 758 -32.93 -4.24 -6.79
N THR A 759 -34.00 -4.81 -7.36
CA THR A 759 -35.35 -4.80 -6.79
C THR A 759 -35.74 -6.20 -6.34
N ALA A 760 -36.23 -6.33 -5.12
CA ALA A 760 -36.83 -7.57 -4.63
C ALA A 760 -38.20 -7.82 -5.30
N THR A 761 -38.48 -9.06 -5.68
CA THR A 761 -39.76 -9.47 -6.28
C THR A 761 -40.43 -10.55 -5.43
N THR A 762 -41.66 -10.91 -5.76
CA THR A 762 -42.37 -12.04 -5.14
C THR A 762 -41.88 -13.42 -5.62
N ASP A 763 -40.92 -13.47 -6.54
CA ASP A 763 -40.37 -14.72 -7.08
C ASP A 763 -39.56 -15.48 -6.02
N GLN A 764 -39.49 -16.80 -6.17
CA GLN A 764 -38.89 -17.67 -5.16
C GLN A 764 -37.42 -17.30 -4.90
N ASP A 765 -37.14 -17.02 -3.62
CA ASP A 765 -35.84 -16.58 -3.10
C ASP A 765 -35.35 -15.20 -3.59
N ASN A 766 -36.11 -14.46 -4.40
CA ASN A 766 -35.75 -13.13 -4.92
C ASN A 766 -36.21 -11.96 -4.02
N ASN A 767 -36.40 -12.26 -2.73
CA ASN A 767 -36.65 -11.32 -1.64
C ASN A 767 -36.03 -11.87 -0.34
N GLY A 768 -36.31 -11.23 0.78
CA GLY A 768 -35.80 -11.63 2.09
C GLY A 768 -34.42 -11.04 2.39
N LYS A 769 -34.06 -11.07 3.67
CA LYS A 769 -32.84 -10.45 4.19
C LYS A 769 -31.57 -11.02 3.58
N ILE A 770 -30.60 -10.13 3.40
CA ILE A 770 -29.24 -10.44 2.98
C ILE A 770 -28.36 -10.56 4.24
N SER A 771 -27.97 -11.78 4.57
CA SER A 771 -27.10 -12.07 5.72
C SER A 771 -25.63 -11.85 5.38
N ILE A 772 -24.95 -10.93 6.07
CA ILE A 772 -23.52 -10.69 5.94
C ILE A 772 -22.75 -11.64 6.86
N ARG A 773 -21.97 -12.58 6.30
CA ARG A 773 -21.24 -13.60 7.08
C ARG A 773 -19.71 -13.43 7.09
N ARG A 774 -19.18 -12.61 6.20
CA ARG A 774 -17.75 -12.27 6.04
C ARG A 774 -17.59 -10.76 5.86
N GLU A 775 -16.36 -10.25 5.93
CA GLU A 775 -16.13 -8.84 5.57
C GLU A 775 -16.51 -8.60 4.10
N LEU A 776 -17.31 -7.57 3.86
CA LEU A 776 -17.89 -7.28 2.56
C LEU A 776 -17.98 -5.77 2.31
N ILE A 777 -17.52 -5.35 1.15
CA ILE A 777 -17.81 -4.02 0.59
C ILE A 777 -18.91 -4.22 -0.46
N ILE A 778 -19.96 -3.41 -0.41
CA ILE A 778 -20.95 -3.27 -1.50
C ILE A 778 -20.91 -1.82 -1.96
N LYS A 779 -20.62 -1.61 -3.25
CA LYS A 779 -20.40 -0.27 -3.82
C LYS A 779 -21.10 -0.09 -5.15
N SER A 780 -21.42 1.15 -5.51
CA SER A 780 -21.87 1.46 -6.87
C SER A 780 -20.73 1.28 -7.89
N SER A 781 -21.09 0.92 -9.13
CA SER A 781 -20.21 1.05 -10.30
C SER A 781 -20.08 2.50 -10.80
N GLY A 782 -20.92 3.42 -10.31
CA GLY A 782 -20.96 4.83 -10.68
C GLY A 782 -21.17 5.74 -9.47
N SER A 783 -21.95 6.81 -9.65
CA SER A 783 -22.22 7.80 -8.60
C SER A 783 -23.17 7.31 -7.50
N SER A 784 -24.09 6.38 -7.82
CA SER A 784 -25.01 5.75 -6.87
C SER A 784 -25.64 4.48 -7.44
N ALA A 785 -25.92 3.50 -6.59
CA ALA A 785 -26.74 2.33 -6.90
C ALA A 785 -27.73 2.06 -5.76
N SER A 786 -28.76 1.24 -5.98
CA SER A 786 -29.85 1.05 -5.02
C SER A 786 -30.26 -0.41 -4.81
N LEU A 787 -30.65 -0.70 -3.56
CA LEU A 787 -31.31 -1.94 -3.15
C LEU A 787 -32.74 -1.59 -2.71
N ASN A 788 -33.72 -2.04 -3.48
CA ASN A 788 -35.14 -1.77 -3.25
C ASN A 788 -35.85 -3.05 -2.79
N ALA A 789 -36.20 -3.15 -1.51
CA ALA A 789 -36.85 -4.34 -0.95
C ALA A 789 -38.36 -4.43 -1.25
N SER A 790 -38.94 -3.48 -1.97
CA SER A 790 -40.35 -3.50 -2.40
C SER A 790 -41.37 -3.67 -1.25
N ASN A 791 -40.99 -3.31 -0.03
CA ASN A 791 -41.72 -3.53 1.23
C ASN A 791 -41.93 -5.01 1.61
N LEU A 792 -41.17 -5.95 1.01
CA LEU A 792 -41.31 -7.39 1.21
C LEU A 792 -40.55 -7.94 2.43
N SER A 793 -39.45 -7.31 2.83
CA SER A 793 -38.64 -7.71 3.99
C SER A 793 -37.71 -6.58 4.46
N GLY A 794 -37.05 -6.75 5.61
CA GLY A 794 -35.81 -6.03 5.89
C GLY A 794 -34.69 -6.35 4.88
N ILE A 795 -33.67 -5.49 4.81
CA ILE A 795 -32.62 -5.57 3.79
C ILE A 795 -31.38 -6.34 4.27
N PHE A 796 -30.66 -5.87 5.30
CA PHE A 796 -29.43 -6.53 5.79
C PHE A 796 -29.50 -7.04 7.23
N ASP A 797 -29.02 -8.27 7.45
CA ASP A 797 -28.58 -8.76 8.76
C ASP A 797 -27.03 -8.73 8.80
N VAL A 798 -26.47 -7.72 9.46
CA VAL A 798 -25.04 -7.40 9.49
C VAL A 798 -24.35 -8.13 10.65
N ASN A 799 -24.08 -9.42 10.44
CA ASN A 799 -23.42 -10.31 11.42
C ASN A 799 -21.89 -10.31 11.31
N ASN A 800 -21.34 -9.71 10.25
CA ASN A 800 -19.92 -9.42 10.06
C ASN A 800 -19.80 -8.01 9.46
N LYS A 801 -18.58 -7.49 9.23
CA LYS A 801 -18.34 -6.11 8.78
C LYS A 801 -18.86 -5.86 7.35
N LEU A 802 -19.85 -4.98 7.22
CA LEU A 802 -20.38 -4.48 5.94
C LEU A 802 -19.96 -3.02 5.72
N THR A 803 -19.42 -2.71 4.55
CA THR A 803 -19.21 -1.33 4.08
C THR A 803 -20.10 -1.05 2.88
N LEU A 804 -20.86 0.04 2.93
CA LEU A 804 -21.71 0.53 1.84
C LEU A 804 -21.12 1.82 1.25
N GLU A 805 -20.72 1.79 -0.02
CA GLU A 805 -20.18 2.98 -0.72
C GLU A 805 -21.10 3.42 -1.88
N ASN A 806 -21.76 4.56 -1.72
CA ASN A 806 -22.76 5.10 -2.66
C ASN A 806 -23.93 4.13 -2.93
N ILE A 807 -24.38 3.40 -1.90
CA ILE A 807 -25.53 2.48 -1.98
C ILE A 807 -26.73 3.06 -1.22
N THR A 808 -27.88 3.15 -1.90
CA THR A 808 -29.17 3.53 -1.31
C THR A 808 -30.01 2.29 -0.99
N LEU A 809 -30.25 2.04 0.29
CA LEU A 809 -31.20 1.03 0.77
C LEU A 809 -32.58 1.67 0.85
N LYS A 810 -33.61 1.07 0.25
CA LYS A 810 -34.97 1.64 0.30
C LYS A 810 -36.10 0.62 0.35
N ASN A 811 -37.23 1.07 0.90
CA ASN A 811 -38.48 0.33 0.97
C ASN A 811 -38.33 -1.03 1.68
N GLY A 812 -37.54 -1.07 2.76
CA GLY A 812 -37.43 -2.25 3.62
C GLY A 812 -38.54 -2.28 4.67
N THR A 813 -39.15 -3.43 4.91
CA THR A 813 -40.23 -3.58 5.91
C THR A 813 -39.98 -4.80 6.79
N GLU A 814 -39.89 -4.61 8.11
CA GLU A 814 -39.54 -5.68 9.04
C GLU A 814 -40.55 -5.79 10.20
N PRO A 815 -41.52 -6.72 10.13
CA PRO A 815 -42.51 -6.96 11.18
C PRO A 815 -41.96 -7.88 12.29
N GLY A 816 -41.51 -7.32 13.41
CA GLY A 816 -41.08 -8.10 14.58
C GLY A 816 -40.32 -7.28 15.62
N ASN A 817 -39.83 -7.95 16.68
CA ASN A 817 -39.18 -7.27 17.81
C ASN A 817 -37.65 -7.07 17.64
N ARG A 818 -37.01 -7.76 16.68
CA ARG A 818 -35.56 -7.73 16.42
C ARG A 818 -35.25 -6.98 15.11
N THR A 819 -35.50 -5.69 15.06
CA THR A 819 -35.74 -5.03 13.77
C THR A 819 -35.02 -3.71 13.61
N GLY A 820 -34.40 -3.56 12.44
CA GLY A 820 -34.17 -2.30 11.74
C GLY A 820 -34.18 -2.62 10.24
N ALA A 821 -35.05 -1.98 9.46
CA ALA A 821 -35.47 -2.55 8.18
C ALA A 821 -34.53 -2.23 7.00
N GLY A 822 -33.70 -1.19 7.11
CA GLY A 822 -32.51 -1.05 6.27
C GLY A 822 -31.38 -1.98 6.73
N ALA A 823 -31.06 -1.98 8.02
CA ALA A 823 -30.07 -2.91 8.58
C ALA A 823 -30.28 -3.25 10.06
N TYR A 824 -30.09 -4.51 10.41
CA TYR A 824 -29.92 -5.00 11.78
C TYR A 824 -28.44 -5.32 12.03
N VAL A 825 -27.79 -4.63 12.98
CA VAL A 825 -26.33 -4.61 13.12
C VAL A 825 -25.87 -5.31 14.40
N ASN A 826 -25.30 -6.52 14.22
CA ASN A 826 -24.66 -7.30 15.28
C ASN A 826 -23.12 -7.15 15.29
N SER A 827 -22.52 -6.76 14.16
CA SER A 827 -21.06 -6.59 14.01
C SER A 827 -20.69 -5.15 13.65
N THR A 828 -20.48 -4.80 12.38
CA THR A 828 -20.14 -3.41 11.99
C THR A 828 -20.77 -3.05 10.66
N LEU A 829 -21.49 -1.93 10.61
CA LEU A 829 -22.00 -1.31 9.38
C LEU A 829 -21.31 0.03 9.18
N ILE A 830 -20.65 0.21 8.04
CA ILE A 830 -20.00 1.47 7.64
C ILE A 830 -20.75 2.04 6.44
N MET A 831 -21.28 3.26 6.54
CA MET A 831 -21.89 4.00 5.44
C MET A 831 -20.95 5.11 4.98
N LYS A 832 -20.52 5.04 3.71
CA LYS A 832 -19.56 5.95 3.07
C LYS A 832 -20.13 6.63 1.83
N GLY A 833 -19.47 7.72 1.41
CA GLY A 833 -19.85 8.50 0.24
C GLY A 833 -21.28 9.03 0.34
N SER A 834 -22.10 8.77 -0.67
CA SER A 834 -23.53 9.14 -0.72
C SER A 834 -24.49 8.02 -0.27
N SER A 835 -23.98 6.99 0.43
CA SER A 835 -24.83 5.87 0.88
C SER A 835 -26.00 6.33 1.75
N ALA A 836 -27.19 5.82 1.47
CA ALA A 836 -28.44 6.27 2.06
C ALA A 836 -29.31 5.11 2.55
N ILE A 837 -30.14 5.36 3.57
CA ILE A 837 -31.23 4.46 3.97
C ILE A 837 -32.52 5.28 4.01
N THR A 838 -33.54 4.86 3.27
CA THR A 838 -34.78 5.65 3.14
C THR A 838 -36.05 4.83 2.96
N ASN A 839 -37.19 5.36 3.43
CA ASN A 839 -38.50 4.69 3.35
C ASN A 839 -38.51 3.28 3.97
N CYS A 840 -37.69 3.02 4.99
CA CYS A 840 -37.66 1.73 5.69
C CYS A 840 -38.52 1.78 6.97
N SER A 841 -39.28 0.72 7.24
CA SER A 841 -40.24 0.64 8.35
C SER A 841 -40.03 -0.60 9.22
N ALA A 842 -39.94 -0.42 10.54
CA ALA A 842 -39.69 -1.49 11.50
C ALA A 842 -40.44 -1.26 12.84
N HIS A 843 -40.28 -2.16 13.81
CA HIS A 843 -40.79 -1.92 15.17
C HIS A 843 -39.89 -0.92 15.92
N LYS A 844 -38.57 -1.17 15.89
CA LYS A 844 -37.53 -0.24 16.36
C LYS A 844 -36.60 0.09 15.20
N GLY A 845 -35.81 1.15 15.29
CA GLY A 845 -34.68 1.40 14.38
C GLY A 845 -35.07 1.41 12.89
N GLY A 846 -36.08 2.20 12.51
CA GLY A 846 -36.75 2.14 11.20
C GLY A 846 -35.81 2.00 10.00
N GLY A 847 -34.74 2.81 9.98
CA GLY A 847 -33.59 2.62 9.10
C GLY A 847 -32.62 1.56 9.64
N VAL A 848 -32.01 1.81 10.80
CA VAL A 848 -30.98 0.93 11.39
C VAL A 848 -31.27 0.60 12.86
N TYR A 849 -31.08 -0.67 13.22
CA TYR A 849 -31.01 -1.11 14.61
C TYR A 849 -29.60 -1.60 14.93
N VAL A 850 -28.92 -0.90 15.82
CA VAL A 850 -27.59 -1.25 16.30
C VAL A 850 -27.74 -2.06 17.56
N ASN A 851 -27.58 -3.38 17.48
CA ASN A 851 -27.83 -4.32 18.57
C ASN A 851 -26.66 -4.33 19.58
N ASN A 852 -25.60 -5.07 19.29
CA ASN A 852 -24.35 -5.06 20.03
C ASN A 852 -23.15 -4.65 19.14
N GLY A 853 -23.41 -4.35 17.87
CA GLY A 853 -22.40 -3.92 16.91
C GLY A 853 -22.16 -2.41 16.89
N THR A 854 -21.48 -1.95 15.84
CA THR A 854 -21.15 -0.55 15.57
C THR A 854 -21.77 -0.08 14.26
N LEU A 855 -22.48 1.04 14.28
CA LEU A 855 -22.82 1.82 13.09
C LEU A 855 -21.80 2.96 12.94
N ILE A 856 -21.22 3.12 11.76
CA ILE A 856 -20.33 4.25 11.42
C ILE A 856 -20.93 4.96 10.21
N MET A 857 -21.36 6.21 10.39
CA MET A 857 -21.78 7.08 9.28
C MET A 857 -20.70 8.12 9.00
N GLN A 858 -20.26 8.22 7.76
CA GLN A 858 -19.27 9.20 7.32
C GLN A 858 -19.61 9.83 5.97
N ASP A 859 -18.76 10.75 5.51
CA ASP A 859 -18.90 11.46 4.23
C ASP A 859 -20.28 12.13 4.14
N SER A 860 -21.02 11.99 3.04
CA SER A 860 -22.38 12.54 2.86
C SER A 860 -23.47 11.47 3.07
N SER A 861 -23.23 10.47 3.93
CA SER A 861 -24.18 9.39 4.16
C SER A 861 -25.43 9.83 4.92
N THR A 862 -26.59 9.25 4.59
CA THR A 862 -27.89 9.73 5.09
C THR A 862 -28.83 8.62 5.57
N ILE A 863 -29.66 8.93 6.56
CA ILE A 863 -30.84 8.13 6.94
C ILE A 863 -32.04 9.09 6.98
N SER A 864 -33.12 8.79 6.25
CA SER A 864 -34.24 9.72 6.09
C SER A 864 -35.56 9.05 5.70
N SER A 865 -36.70 9.60 6.15
CA SER A 865 -38.04 9.10 5.81
C SER A 865 -38.31 7.65 6.24
N CYS A 866 -37.58 7.16 7.25
CA CYS A 866 -37.83 5.86 7.86
C CYS A 866 -38.91 5.95 8.96
N THR A 867 -39.49 4.83 9.38
CA THR A 867 -40.53 4.79 10.43
C THR A 867 -40.30 3.66 11.43
N ALA A 868 -40.62 3.90 12.71
CA ALA A 868 -40.61 2.89 13.75
C ALA A 868 -41.94 2.93 14.53
N THR A 869 -42.52 1.78 14.89
CA THR A 869 -43.76 1.74 15.68
C THR A 869 -43.54 1.96 17.18
N ASP A 870 -42.31 1.80 17.67
CA ASP A 870 -41.94 1.99 19.08
C ASP A 870 -40.90 3.10 19.29
N LYS A 871 -39.63 2.92 18.87
CA LYS A 871 -38.53 3.86 19.11
C LYS A 871 -37.50 3.89 17.98
N GLY A 872 -36.90 5.07 17.75
CA GLY A 872 -35.79 5.26 16.81
C GLY A 872 -36.24 5.10 15.37
N SER A 873 -37.03 6.06 14.88
CA SER A 873 -37.55 6.04 13.51
C SER A 873 -36.45 6.04 12.44
N GLY A 874 -35.29 6.65 12.73
CA GLY A 874 -34.08 6.52 11.91
C GLY A 874 -33.17 5.42 12.42
N VAL A 875 -32.66 5.60 13.64
CA VAL A 875 -31.68 4.69 14.26
C VAL A 875 -32.11 4.34 15.68
N TYR A 876 -31.93 3.08 16.08
CA TYR A 876 -32.01 2.62 17.47
C TYR A 876 -30.64 2.11 17.93
N VAL A 877 -30.09 2.67 19.00
CA VAL A 877 -28.71 2.43 19.46
C VAL A 877 -28.69 1.69 20.79
N ALA A 878 -28.54 0.37 20.73
CA ALA A 878 -28.14 -0.51 21.84
C ALA A 878 -26.63 -0.86 21.80
N GLY A 879 -25.99 -0.73 20.63
CA GLY A 879 -24.55 -0.96 20.41
C GLY A 879 -23.73 0.32 20.53
N THR A 880 -22.95 0.62 19.49
CA THR A 880 -22.14 1.85 19.32
C THR A 880 -22.56 2.59 18.06
N PHE A 881 -22.63 3.92 18.09
CA PHE A 881 -22.92 4.73 16.91
C PHE A 881 -21.89 5.86 16.76
N GLU A 882 -21.20 5.89 15.63
CA GLU A 882 -20.18 6.87 15.28
C GLU A 882 -20.61 7.74 14.09
N MET A 883 -20.28 9.03 14.13
CA MET A 883 -20.57 10.00 13.06
C MET A 883 -19.36 10.92 12.77
N LYS A 884 -19.15 11.29 11.51
CA LYS A 884 -18.19 12.34 11.08
C LYS A 884 -18.55 12.91 9.69
N GLY A 885 -18.00 14.08 9.34
CA GLY A 885 -18.13 14.67 8.01
C GLY A 885 -19.48 15.34 7.77
N ASN A 886 -20.17 15.00 6.68
CA ASN A 886 -21.49 15.53 6.33
C ASN A 886 -22.61 14.54 6.69
N ALA A 887 -22.32 13.51 7.49
CA ALA A 887 -23.24 12.43 7.83
C ALA A 887 -24.49 12.96 8.56
N ARG A 888 -25.68 12.48 8.15
CA ARG A 888 -26.96 13.01 8.64
C ARG A 888 -28.02 11.93 8.87
N VAL A 889 -28.57 11.87 10.08
CA VAL A 889 -29.90 11.31 10.31
C VAL A 889 -30.89 12.48 10.21
N ASN A 890 -31.70 12.49 9.16
CA ASN A 890 -32.58 13.61 8.84
C ASN A 890 -33.56 13.89 9.99
N THR A 891 -33.96 15.14 10.19
CA THR A 891 -34.79 15.58 11.31
C THR A 891 -36.26 15.15 11.22
N ASN A 892 -36.70 14.54 10.12
CA ASN A 892 -37.94 13.76 10.12
C ASN A 892 -37.77 12.42 10.89
N ASN A 893 -36.52 11.99 11.11
CA ASN A 893 -36.15 10.83 11.92
C ASN A 893 -35.44 11.20 13.23
N ASP A 894 -35.45 10.25 14.16
CA ASP A 894 -34.72 10.31 15.42
C ASP A 894 -33.73 9.14 15.59
N VAL A 895 -32.71 9.41 16.39
CA VAL A 895 -31.72 8.46 16.90
C VAL A 895 -32.09 8.18 18.35
N TYR A 896 -32.65 7.00 18.61
CA TYR A 896 -32.96 6.56 19.96
C TYR A 896 -31.71 5.99 20.64
N LEU A 897 -31.36 6.48 21.82
CA LEU A 897 -30.21 6.01 22.61
C LEU A 897 -30.68 5.21 23.82
N GLU A 898 -30.33 3.92 23.90
CA GLU A 898 -30.55 3.13 25.11
C GLU A 898 -29.78 3.68 26.33
N SER A 899 -30.11 3.17 27.52
CA SER A 899 -29.47 3.58 28.77
C SER A 899 -27.93 3.51 28.68
N GLY A 900 -27.25 4.59 29.06
CA GLY A 900 -25.79 4.71 28.99
C GLY A 900 -25.18 4.86 27.58
N LYS A 901 -25.97 4.84 26.49
CA LYS A 901 -25.45 4.98 25.11
C LYS A 901 -25.38 6.43 24.66
N SER A 902 -24.41 6.74 23.81
CA SER A 902 -24.15 8.07 23.24
C SER A 902 -23.69 7.96 21.79
N ILE A 903 -23.72 9.07 21.05
CA ILE A 903 -23.14 9.17 19.70
C ILE A 903 -21.68 9.62 19.82
N THR A 904 -20.74 8.85 19.29
CA THR A 904 -19.32 9.25 19.25
C THR A 904 -19.04 10.03 17.96
N VAL A 905 -18.60 11.28 18.09
CA VAL A 905 -18.26 12.13 16.94
C VAL A 905 -16.75 12.09 16.74
N THR A 906 -16.30 11.37 15.71
CA THR A 906 -14.87 11.03 15.47
C THR A 906 -14.13 12.04 14.59
N GLY A 907 -14.82 13.08 14.12
CA GLY A 907 -14.28 14.22 13.38
C GLY A 907 -15.35 15.31 13.26
N SER A 908 -15.02 16.47 12.68
CA SER A 908 -15.98 17.56 12.54
C SER A 908 -17.24 17.11 11.79
N LEU A 909 -18.41 17.54 12.29
CA LEU A 909 -19.70 17.39 11.63
C LEU A 909 -20.14 18.74 11.08
N SER A 910 -20.29 18.84 9.76
CA SER A 910 -20.61 20.08 9.04
C SER A 910 -22.11 20.39 8.96
N HIS A 911 -22.95 19.38 9.19
CA HIS A 911 -24.40 19.52 9.14
C HIS A 911 -24.96 19.79 10.54
N HIS A 912 -25.83 20.79 10.64
CA HIS A 912 -26.35 21.30 11.91
C HIS A 912 -27.88 21.47 11.82
N PRO A 913 -28.69 20.64 12.50
CA PRO A 913 -28.31 19.44 13.26
C PRO A 913 -28.05 18.22 12.35
N ALA A 914 -27.02 17.44 12.67
CA ALA A 914 -26.70 16.15 12.06
C ALA A 914 -27.67 15.03 12.47
N ALA A 915 -28.27 15.11 13.66
CA ALA A 915 -29.31 14.18 14.13
C ALA A 915 -30.26 14.83 15.17
N ARG A 916 -31.48 14.28 15.29
CA ARG A 916 -32.33 14.46 16.48
C ARG A 916 -32.15 13.24 17.40
N ILE A 917 -31.82 13.46 18.67
CA ILE A 917 -31.58 12.43 19.68
C ILE A 917 -32.82 12.24 20.55
N THR A 918 -33.25 11.00 20.76
CA THR A 918 -34.26 10.61 21.76
C THR A 918 -33.59 9.70 22.79
N PRO A 919 -33.14 10.19 23.96
CA PRO A 919 -32.56 9.32 24.98
C PRO A 919 -33.64 8.50 25.70
N ASN A 920 -33.29 7.28 26.12
CA ASN A 920 -34.14 6.41 26.94
C ASN A 920 -34.52 7.02 28.30
N ASN A 921 -33.67 7.91 28.83
CA ASN A 921 -33.90 8.58 30.12
C ASN A 921 -33.38 10.02 30.07
N TYR A 922 -34.10 10.93 30.73
CA TYR A 922 -33.73 12.33 30.87
C TYR A 922 -33.33 12.56 32.33
N THR A 923 -32.04 12.73 32.57
CA THR A 923 -31.43 12.86 33.90
C THR A 923 -30.19 13.76 33.81
N ASN A 924 -29.90 14.51 34.87
CA ASN A 924 -28.72 15.36 34.94
C ASN A 924 -27.42 14.57 34.72
N GLY A 925 -26.50 15.13 33.93
CA GLY A 925 -25.24 14.49 33.55
C GLY A 925 -25.34 13.44 32.45
N ARG A 926 -26.54 13.12 31.93
CA ARG A 926 -26.70 12.13 30.85
C ARG A 926 -25.98 12.59 29.58
N VAL A 927 -24.91 11.87 29.23
CA VAL A 927 -24.13 12.08 28.00
C VAL A 927 -24.96 11.67 26.78
N LEU A 928 -25.10 12.56 25.81
CA LEU A 928 -25.81 12.35 24.55
C LEU A 928 -24.84 12.09 23.41
N ALA A 929 -23.72 12.83 23.37
CA ALA A 929 -22.64 12.65 22.40
C ALA A 929 -21.27 12.98 22.98
N THR A 930 -20.21 12.42 22.39
CA THR A 930 -18.81 12.53 22.85
C THR A 930 -17.85 12.87 21.70
N GLY A 931 -16.61 13.23 22.02
CA GLY A 931 -15.56 13.49 21.04
C GLY A 931 -15.63 14.90 20.45
N ALA A 932 -15.56 15.02 19.12
CA ALA A 932 -15.68 16.30 18.41
C ALA A 932 -17.14 16.82 18.29
N ALA A 933 -18.05 16.30 19.12
CA ALA A 933 -19.46 16.67 19.18
C ALA A 933 -19.66 18.10 19.68
N GLU A 934 -20.51 18.89 19.02
CA GLU A 934 -20.96 20.21 19.47
C GLU A 934 -22.48 20.24 19.71
N LYS A 935 -22.98 21.19 20.53
CA LYS A 935 -24.43 21.37 20.76
C LYS A 935 -25.19 21.49 19.42
N ALA A 936 -24.70 22.32 18.51
CA ALA A 936 -25.29 22.56 17.20
C ALA A 936 -25.33 21.34 16.28
N ASN A 937 -24.62 20.24 16.57
CA ASN A 937 -24.76 18.99 15.80
C ASN A 937 -26.06 18.25 16.12
N PHE A 938 -26.74 18.56 17.23
CA PHE A 938 -27.85 17.76 17.71
C PHE A 938 -29.06 18.61 18.11
N LYS A 939 -30.26 18.11 17.80
CA LYS A 939 -31.48 18.49 18.53
C LYS A 939 -31.87 17.34 19.44
N VAL A 940 -32.59 17.62 20.52
CA VAL A 940 -33.08 16.59 21.44
C VAL A 940 -34.60 16.57 21.41
N THR A 941 -35.18 15.38 21.35
CA THR A 941 -36.64 15.19 21.47
C THR A 941 -37.08 15.61 22.88
N PRO A 942 -38.19 16.35 23.05
CA PRO A 942 -38.66 16.72 24.39
C PRO A 942 -39.12 15.48 25.17
N GLN A 943 -38.89 15.48 26.48
CA GLN A 943 -39.53 14.52 27.37
C GLN A 943 -41.04 14.76 27.36
N ASP A 944 -41.82 13.69 27.21
CA ASP A 944 -43.29 13.68 27.20
C ASP A 944 -43.91 14.70 26.22
N GLY A 945 -43.18 15.05 25.15
CA GLY A 945 -43.58 16.02 24.13
C GLY A 945 -43.39 17.50 24.49
N ASN A 946 -43.36 17.86 25.78
CA ASN A 946 -43.43 19.25 26.25
C ASN A 946 -42.27 19.71 27.17
N LYS A 947 -41.43 18.80 27.69
CA LYS A 947 -40.33 19.14 28.61
C LYS A 947 -38.99 19.16 27.88
N TYR A 948 -38.45 20.35 27.65
CA TYR A 948 -37.22 20.56 26.88
C TYR A 948 -36.01 20.55 27.81
N TRP A 949 -35.29 19.43 27.90
CA TRP A 949 -34.13 19.29 28.77
C TRP A 949 -32.93 20.10 28.28
N ARG A 950 -32.31 20.90 29.17
CA ARG A 950 -31.13 21.71 28.86
C ARG A 950 -29.94 20.79 28.61
N PHE A 951 -29.26 20.98 27.49
CA PHE A 951 -28.03 20.25 27.15
C PHE A 951 -27.00 21.18 26.54
N LYS A 952 -25.73 21.00 26.91
CA LYS A 952 -24.60 21.74 26.33
C LYS A 952 -23.36 20.86 26.24
N LYS A 953 -22.29 21.39 25.63
CA LYS A 953 -20.96 20.77 25.69
C LYS A 953 -20.25 21.17 26.99
N GLN A 954 -19.91 20.19 27.82
CA GLN A 954 -19.18 20.40 29.08
C GLN A 954 -18.23 19.22 29.33
N GLY A 955 -16.94 19.51 29.56
CA GLY A 955 -15.91 18.48 29.76
C GLY A 955 -15.58 17.65 28.50
N GLY A 956 -15.85 18.18 27.30
CA GLY A 956 -15.68 17.46 26.03
C GLY A 956 -16.88 16.60 25.62
N GLU A 957 -17.94 16.56 26.43
CA GLU A 957 -19.15 15.77 26.20
C GLU A 957 -20.36 16.68 25.99
N VAL A 958 -21.24 16.34 25.05
CA VAL A 958 -22.57 16.96 24.94
C VAL A 958 -23.52 16.19 25.85
N LYS A 959 -24.02 16.82 26.91
CA LYS A 959 -24.81 16.17 27.97
C LYS A 959 -25.88 17.06 28.58
N PHE A 960 -26.87 16.46 29.23
CA PHE A 960 -27.86 17.21 30.03
C PHE A 960 -27.19 17.86 31.24
N VAL A 961 -27.50 19.14 31.47
CA VAL A 961 -26.93 19.96 32.55
C VAL A 961 -28.03 20.76 33.26
N PRO A 962 -27.95 20.93 34.59
CA PRO A 962 -28.79 21.90 35.29
C PRO A 962 -28.31 23.34 35.00
N ALA A 963 -29.03 24.34 35.53
CA ALA A 963 -28.61 25.73 35.55
C ALA A 963 -29.44 26.56 36.54
N LYS A 964 -29.04 27.82 36.76
CA LYS A 964 -29.72 28.79 37.64
C LYS A 964 -29.90 30.15 36.97
N LEU A 965 -31.16 30.59 36.84
CA LEU A 965 -31.50 31.99 36.51
C LEU A 965 -31.58 32.82 37.80
N LYS A 966 -30.92 33.99 37.85
CA LYS A 966 -31.04 34.98 38.93
C LYS A 966 -31.42 36.36 38.38
N VAL A 967 -32.59 36.87 38.77
CA VAL A 967 -33.03 38.25 38.44
C VAL A 967 -32.99 39.09 39.71
N THR A 968 -32.25 40.20 39.70
CA THR A 968 -32.04 41.07 40.87
C THR A 968 -32.42 42.51 40.54
N PHE A 969 -33.21 43.15 41.40
CA PHE A 969 -33.38 44.60 41.37
C PHE A 969 -32.37 45.18 42.36
N ASN A 970 -31.44 46.03 41.90
CA ASN A 970 -30.28 46.42 42.71
C ASN A 970 -30.54 47.68 43.53
N LYS A 971 -31.10 48.70 42.87
CA LYS A 971 -31.45 49.97 43.49
C LYS A 971 -32.47 50.75 42.67
N ILE A 972 -33.24 51.58 43.36
CA ILE A 972 -34.11 52.61 42.80
C ILE A 972 -33.61 53.97 43.29
N LYS A 973 -33.58 54.97 42.41
CA LYS A 973 -33.03 56.31 42.69
C LYS A 973 -34.01 57.38 42.23
N CYS A 974 -34.39 58.26 43.15
CA CYS A 974 -35.10 59.49 42.81
C CYS A 974 -34.11 60.50 42.19
N VAL A 975 -34.50 61.12 41.08
CA VAL A 975 -33.67 62.01 40.25
C VAL A 975 -34.16 63.46 40.31
N GLU A 976 -35.48 63.66 40.32
CA GLU A 976 -36.23 64.93 40.35
C GLU A 976 -37.54 64.66 41.12
N VAL A 977 -38.10 65.68 41.76
CA VAL A 977 -39.39 65.67 42.46
C VAL A 977 -40.06 66.99 42.13
N GLU A 978 -41.28 66.97 41.60
CA GLU A 978 -42.06 68.16 41.24
C GLU A 978 -43.36 68.32 42.05
N ASP A 979 -43.46 67.65 43.21
CA ASP A 979 -44.51 67.89 44.21
C ASP A 979 -44.47 69.31 44.81
N SER A 980 -45.66 69.87 45.06
CA SER A 980 -45.89 71.13 45.76
C SER A 980 -45.77 71.02 47.29
N SER A 981 -45.81 69.80 47.84
CA SER A 981 -45.52 69.47 49.23
C SER A 981 -44.01 69.29 49.48
N SER A 982 -43.57 69.35 50.73
CA SER A 982 -42.15 69.22 51.08
C SER A 982 -41.67 67.77 51.27
N GLU A 983 -42.52 66.77 51.02
CA GLU A 983 -42.27 65.35 51.31
C GLU A 983 -43.00 64.42 50.31
N ALA A 984 -42.45 64.24 49.11
CA ALA A 984 -42.92 63.24 48.15
C ALA A 984 -42.63 61.80 48.65
N GLU A 985 -43.63 60.92 48.59
CA GLU A 985 -43.56 59.55 49.11
C GLU A 985 -43.77 58.50 48.00
N TYR A 986 -42.70 57.89 47.49
CA TYR A 986 -42.83 56.84 46.46
C TYR A 986 -43.09 55.45 47.04
N TYR A 987 -43.99 54.72 46.39
CA TYR A 987 -44.26 53.29 46.64
C TYR A 987 -44.19 52.48 45.34
N TRP A 988 -43.86 51.19 45.43
CA TRP A 988 -43.59 50.38 44.24
C TRP A 988 -43.87 48.88 44.43
N THR A 989 -43.99 48.18 43.31
CA THR A 989 -44.11 46.72 43.27
C THR A 989 -43.38 46.15 42.06
N MET A 990 -42.44 45.24 42.29
CA MET A 990 -41.61 44.59 41.27
C MET A 990 -41.78 43.07 41.39
N LYS A 991 -42.25 42.44 40.31
CA LYS A 991 -42.60 41.02 40.24
C LYS A 991 -41.84 40.33 39.11
N VAL A 992 -41.42 39.09 39.37
CA VAL A 992 -40.91 38.15 38.36
C VAL A 992 -41.76 36.88 38.42
N GLY A 993 -42.47 36.58 37.34
CA GLY A 993 -43.58 35.63 37.35
C GLY A 993 -44.66 36.07 38.35
N LYS A 994 -44.99 35.19 39.29
CA LYS A 994 -45.90 35.48 40.41
C LYS A 994 -45.22 36.05 41.66
N TYR A 995 -43.89 36.06 41.70
CA TYR A 995 -43.13 36.37 42.91
C TYR A 995 -42.88 37.87 43.00
N VAL A 996 -43.33 38.51 44.09
CA VAL A 996 -42.90 39.86 44.43
C VAL A 996 -41.45 39.79 44.91
N ILE A 997 -40.56 40.50 44.23
CA ILE A 997 -39.12 40.49 44.51
C ILE A 997 -38.74 41.73 45.33
N ALA A 998 -39.32 42.88 44.98
CA ALA A 998 -39.22 44.09 45.76
C ALA A 998 -40.57 44.83 45.74
N GLU A 999 -41.14 45.06 46.91
CA GLU A 999 -42.24 45.99 47.09
C GLU A 999 -41.90 46.98 48.19
N ARG A 1000 -42.59 48.11 48.16
CA ARG A 1000 -42.70 49.07 49.24
C ARG A 1000 -44.19 49.44 49.34
N PRO A 1001 -44.85 49.21 50.48
CA PRO A 1001 -46.28 49.48 50.61
C PRO A 1001 -46.55 50.97 50.79
N LYS A 1002 -47.75 51.41 50.41
CA LYS A 1002 -48.21 52.81 50.43
C LYS A 1002 -48.07 53.52 51.80
N ASN A 1003 -47.98 52.77 52.90
CA ASN A 1003 -47.92 53.28 54.27
C ASN A 1003 -46.50 53.36 54.87
N GLU A 1004 -45.44 53.07 54.11
CA GLU A 1004 -44.04 53.16 54.57
C GLU A 1004 -43.31 54.36 53.94
N VAL A 1005 -43.44 55.52 54.58
CA VAL A 1005 -42.86 56.82 54.17
C VAL A 1005 -41.39 56.72 53.68
N TRP A 1006 -41.12 57.16 52.45
CA TRP A 1006 -39.76 57.43 51.95
C TRP A 1006 -39.61 58.92 51.68
N ASP A 1007 -38.85 59.62 52.53
CA ASP A 1007 -38.43 61.00 52.28
C ASP A 1007 -37.42 61.02 51.12
N ALA A 1008 -37.94 61.19 49.91
CA ALA A 1008 -37.21 61.16 48.66
C ALA A 1008 -36.80 62.59 48.27
N LYS A 1009 -35.69 63.10 48.83
CA LYS A 1009 -35.12 64.36 48.32
C LYS A 1009 -34.36 64.09 47.02
N LYS A 1010 -34.30 65.11 46.17
CA LYS A 1010 -33.61 65.08 44.87
C LYS A 1010 -32.24 64.40 44.96
N GLY A 1011 -32.09 63.23 44.33
CA GLY A 1011 -30.86 62.42 44.32
C GLY A 1011 -30.78 61.29 45.34
N HIS A 1012 -31.82 61.03 46.14
CA HIS A 1012 -31.86 59.90 47.10
C HIS A 1012 -31.83 58.54 46.38
N ILE A 1013 -31.04 57.61 46.92
CA ILE A 1013 -30.90 56.23 46.42
C ILE A 1013 -31.40 55.26 47.49
N TYR A 1014 -32.29 54.35 47.09
CA TYR A 1014 -32.66 53.18 47.88
C TYR A 1014 -32.02 51.94 47.25
N GLU A 1015 -31.03 51.36 47.92
CA GLU A 1015 -30.38 50.11 47.50
C GLU A 1015 -31.09 48.92 48.16
N PHE A 1016 -31.38 47.87 47.37
CA PHE A 1016 -32.11 46.68 47.85
C PHE A 1016 -31.16 45.72 48.58
N ILE A 1017 -30.59 46.18 49.68
CA ILE A 1017 -29.58 45.48 50.50
C ILE A 1017 -30.23 44.95 51.78
N GLU A 1018 -29.92 43.70 52.13
CA GLU A 1018 -30.30 43.09 53.40
C GLU A 1018 -29.08 42.32 53.92
N ASN A 1019 -28.68 42.51 55.17
CA ASN A 1019 -27.47 41.89 55.77
C ASN A 1019 -26.15 42.11 55.00
N GLY A 1020 -26.05 43.15 54.16
CA GLY A 1020 -24.83 43.46 53.38
C GLY A 1020 -24.70 42.74 52.04
N GLU A 1021 -25.70 41.93 51.65
CA GLU A 1021 -25.80 41.34 50.31
C GLU A 1021 -27.09 41.78 49.61
N TYR A 1022 -27.09 41.79 48.27
CA TYR A 1022 -28.29 42.04 47.48
C TYR A 1022 -29.22 40.81 47.56
N ASN A 1023 -30.15 40.82 48.51
CA ASN A 1023 -30.97 39.67 48.88
C ASN A 1023 -32.39 39.65 48.28
N LYS A 1024 -32.81 40.73 47.61
CA LYS A 1024 -34.07 40.80 46.87
C LYS A 1024 -33.90 40.34 45.42
N TYR A 1025 -33.95 39.02 45.20
CA TYR A 1025 -33.82 38.39 43.89
C TYR A 1025 -34.83 37.26 43.65
N PHE A 1026 -35.14 37.02 42.37
CA PHE A 1026 -35.74 35.77 41.89
C PHE A 1026 -34.63 34.78 41.55
N ASN A 1027 -34.67 33.58 42.13
CA ASN A 1027 -33.80 32.46 41.76
C ASN A 1027 -34.66 31.31 41.20
N TRP A 1028 -34.26 30.73 40.08
CA TRP A 1028 -34.84 29.48 39.57
C TRP A 1028 -33.77 28.50 39.13
N ASP A 1029 -33.63 27.42 39.89
CA ASP A 1029 -32.83 26.25 39.52
C ASP A 1029 -33.67 25.32 38.63
N PHE A 1030 -33.15 24.90 37.48
CA PHE A 1030 -33.85 24.02 36.55
C PHE A 1030 -32.90 23.07 35.80
N SER A 1031 -33.46 22.01 35.22
CA SER A 1031 -32.74 21.06 34.33
C SER A 1031 -33.46 20.85 33.00
N TYR A 1032 -34.70 21.32 32.92
CA TYR A 1032 -35.52 21.35 31.72
C TYR A 1032 -36.40 22.59 31.78
N PHE A 1033 -36.82 23.06 30.60
CA PHE A 1033 -37.77 24.13 30.44
C PHE A 1033 -39.15 23.50 30.19
N PRO A 1034 -40.07 23.57 31.16
CA PRO A 1034 -41.45 23.20 30.93
C PRO A 1034 -42.16 24.35 30.22
N ILE A 1035 -42.61 24.10 28.99
CA ILE A 1035 -43.51 25.02 28.28
C ILE A 1035 -44.86 25.20 29.00
N SER A 1036 -45.17 24.33 29.97
CA SER A 1036 -46.50 24.21 30.58
C SER A 1036 -46.57 24.11 32.13
N GLU A 1037 -45.46 24.23 32.87
CA GLU A 1037 -45.46 24.01 34.35
C GLU A 1037 -45.27 25.30 35.19
N ILE A 1038 -45.29 26.49 34.59
CA ILE A 1038 -45.31 27.75 35.34
C ILE A 1038 -46.76 27.99 35.84
N GLN A 1039 -47.08 27.40 36.99
CA GLN A 1039 -48.44 26.99 37.37
C GLN A 1039 -49.47 28.09 37.71
N ASP A 1040 -49.21 29.38 37.43
CA ASP A 1040 -50.13 30.49 37.75
C ASP A 1040 -50.23 31.58 36.64
N ILE A 1041 -49.85 31.27 35.38
CA ILE A 1041 -49.75 32.29 34.31
C ILE A 1041 -50.57 31.91 33.07
N ASN A 1042 -51.89 32.15 33.16
CA ASN A 1042 -52.90 32.04 32.08
C ASN A 1042 -53.08 30.66 31.40
N PRO A 1043 -54.28 30.35 30.86
CA PRO A 1043 -54.59 29.05 30.26
C PRO A 1043 -54.05 28.88 28.83
N THR A 1044 -52.99 29.61 28.45
CA THR A 1044 -52.39 29.57 27.12
C THR A 1044 -50.86 29.53 27.28
N PRO A 1045 -50.16 28.47 26.84
CA PRO A 1045 -48.73 28.33 27.07
C PRO A 1045 -47.96 29.39 26.26
N LYS A 1046 -47.51 30.44 26.94
CA LYS A 1046 -46.57 31.42 26.42
C LYS A 1046 -45.19 31.15 27.02
N ASN A 1047 -44.17 31.03 26.17
CA ASN A 1047 -42.82 30.57 26.53
C ASN A 1047 -41.97 31.63 27.26
N TYR A 1048 -42.50 32.31 28.28
CA TYR A 1048 -41.77 33.34 29.01
C TYR A 1048 -42.12 33.44 30.49
N ILE A 1049 -41.20 34.01 31.26
CA ILE A 1049 -41.45 34.51 32.62
C ILE A 1049 -41.77 36.01 32.50
N PRO A 1050 -42.99 36.48 32.82
CA PRO A 1050 -43.29 37.91 32.79
C PRO A 1050 -42.56 38.62 33.92
N VAL A 1051 -42.16 39.86 33.68
CA VAL A 1051 -41.57 40.77 34.65
C VAL A 1051 -42.39 42.04 34.65
N TYR A 1052 -42.86 42.43 35.84
CA TYR A 1052 -43.78 43.54 36.03
C TYR A 1052 -43.22 44.49 37.07
N ILE A 1053 -43.09 45.76 36.72
CA ILE A 1053 -42.60 46.83 37.58
C ILE A 1053 -43.66 47.92 37.58
N ASN A 1054 -44.03 48.42 38.75
CA ASN A 1054 -44.96 49.53 38.91
C ASN A 1054 -44.44 50.47 40.00
N ILE A 1055 -44.35 51.76 39.68
CA ILE A 1055 -43.89 52.82 40.57
C ILE A 1055 -45.00 53.88 40.61
N MET A 1056 -45.27 54.38 41.81
CA MET A 1056 -46.31 55.34 42.13
C MET A 1056 -45.78 56.36 43.13
N GLU A 1057 -46.34 57.56 43.10
CA GLU A 1057 -46.15 58.61 44.09
C GLU A 1057 -47.41 58.68 44.97
N TYR A 1058 -47.24 58.93 46.27
CA TYR A 1058 -48.35 59.02 47.21
C TYR A 1058 -48.53 60.46 47.71
N ASP A 1059 -49.61 61.07 47.23
CA ASP A 1059 -50.08 62.36 47.70
C ASP A 1059 -50.98 62.20 48.92
N LYS A 1060 -50.60 62.84 50.02
CA LYS A 1060 -51.32 62.79 51.31
C LYS A 1060 -52.78 63.30 51.23
N SER A 1061 -53.21 63.92 50.13
CA SER A 1061 -54.55 64.50 49.96
C SER A 1061 -55.21 64.42 48.57
N ASP A 1062 -54.56 63.88 47.54
CA ASP A 1062 -55.11 63.70 46.17
C ASP A 1062 -54.97 62.20 45.73
N PRO A 1063 -55.42 61.79 44.53
CA PRO A 1063 -55.15 60.46 44.00
C PRO A 1063 -53.65 60.23 43.77
N ASP A 1064 -53.14 59.07 44.18
CA ASP A 1064 -51.76 58.62 43.95
C ASP A 1064 -51.32 58.74 42.47
N ASP A 1065 -50.26 59.49 42.19
CA ASP A 1065 -49.78 59.73 40.83
C ASP A 1065 -48.95 58.57 40.26
N HIS A 1066 -49.15 58.28 38.97
CA HIS A 1066 -48.52 57.13 38.32
C HIS A 1066 -47.17 57.48 37.69
N ILE A 1067 -46.09 57.29 38.46
CA ILE A 1067 -44.71 57.47 38.00
C ILE A 1067 -44.32 56.50 36.87
N GLY A 1068 -44.82 55.27 36.89
CA GLY A 1068 -44.83 54.45 35.67
C GLY A 1068 -44.80 52.93 35.84
N THR A 1069 -45.07 52.25 34.72
CA THR A 1069 -45.10 50.79 34.61
C THR A 1069 -43.99 50.30 33.67
N THR A 1070 -43.48 49.07 33.90
CA THR A 1070 -42.77 48.28 32.88
C THR A 1070 -43.31 46.85 32.82
N LYS A 1071 -43.69 46.39 31.62
CA LYS A 1071 -44.05 44.99 31.32
C LYS A 1071 -43.04 44.38 30.36
N ALA A 1072 -42.31 43.37 30.83
CA ALA A 1072 -41.33 42.63 30.04
C ALA A 1072 -41.49 41.12 30.23
N ASN A 1073 -40.77 40.36 29.40
CA ASN A 1073 -40.85 38.92 29.27
C ASN A 1073 -39.42 38.36 29.15
N LEU A 1074 -39.07 37.41 30.02
CA LEU A 1074 -37.85 36.61 29.92
C LEU A 1074 -38.16 35.31 29.18
N THR A 1075 -37.68 35.21 27.95
CA THR A 1075 -37.86 34.06 27.05
C THR A 1075 -36.56 33.27 26.94
N TYR A 1076 -36.58 31.94 27.07
CA TYR A 1076 -35.39 31.11 26.85
C TYR A 1076 -35.28 30.65 25.39
N ASP A 1077 -34.13 30.91 24.76
CA ASP A 1077 -33.76 30.32 23.48
C ASP A 1077 -33.11 28.95 23.70
N TYR A 1078 -33.88 27.90 23.46
CA TYR A 1078 -33.44 26.51 23.63
C TYR A 1078 -32.28 26.12 22.70
N ASP A 1079 -32.28 26.60 21.46
CA ASP A 1079 -31.25 26.22 20.50
C ASP A 1079 -29.93 26.95 20.82
N ASN A 1080 -29.99 28.23 21.17
CA ASN A 1080 -28.79 29.05 21.47
C ASN A 1080 -28.25 28.92 22.91
N ASP A 1081 -29.06 28.47 23.89
CA ASP A 1081 -28.73 28.41 25.33
C ASP A 1081 -28.74 29.76 26.09
N GLU A 1082 -29.56 30.69 25.63
CA GLU A 1082 -29.53 32.10 26.05
C GLU A 1082 -30.91 32.56 26.54
N TRP A 1083 -30.93 33.46 27.52
CA TRP A 1083 -32.15 34.16 27.93
C TRP A 1083 -32.31 35.46 27.14
N ASN A 1084 -33.54 35.83 26.83
CA ASN A 1084 -33.87 37.08 26.16
C ASN A 1084 -34.88 37.87 27.00
N TRP A 1085 -34.47 39.06 27.46
CA TRP A 1085 -35.38 40.10 27.96
C TRP A 1085 -35.94 40.88 26.78
N ALA A 1086 -37.25 40.85 26.60
CA ALA A 1086 -37.98 41.67 25.64
C ALA A 1086 -39.23 42.25 26.30
N TYR A 1087 -39.64 43.45 25.92
CA TYR A 1087 -40.86 44.07 26.44
C TYR A 1087 -42.10 43.40 25.84
N ASP A 1088 -43.26 43.46 26.50
CA ASP A 1088 -44.51 42.95 25.92
C ASP A 1088 -45.03 43.90 24.85
N ASP A 1089 -45.02 43.49 23.58
CA ASP A 1089 -45.47 44.33 22.47
C ASP A 1089 -46.97 44.65 22.52
N ASN A 1090 -47.78 43.85 23.25
CA ASN A 1090 -49.21 44.12 23.45
C ASN A 1090 -49.46 45.24 24.49
N TRP A 1091 -48.45 45.65 25.24
CA TRP A 1091 -48.57 46.71 26.25
C TRP A 1091 -48.68 48.12 25.62
N ILE A 1092 -48.35 48.28 24.34
CA ILE A 1092 -48.36 49.57 23.62
C ILE A 1092 -49.80 50.10 23.37
N SER A 1093 -50.85 49.29 23.59
CA SER A 1093 -52.26 49.70 23.41
C SER A 1093 -52.96 50.02 24.74
N GLY A 1094 -52.62 51.16 25.35
CA GLY A 1094 -53.40 51.81 26.41
C GLY A 1094 -53.65 53.29 26.05
N PRO A 1095 -54.66 53.96 26.63
CA PRO A 1095 -54.82 55.40 26.46
C PRO A 1095 -53.64 56.15 27.10
N ALA A 1096 -53.30 57.34 26.57
CA ALA A 1096 -52.03 58.01 26.87
C ALA A 1096 -51.79 58.34 28.35
N ASN A 1097 -52.85 58.34 29.16
CA ASN A 1097 -52.84 58.54 30.61
C ASN A 1097 -52.48 57.28 31.44
N GLU A 1098 -52.20 56.14 30.80
CA GLU A 1098 -51.55 54.97 31.45
C GLU A 1098 -50.06 54.82 31.02
N LEU A 1099 -49.53 55.75 30.22
CA LEU A 1099 -48.18 55.67 29.62
C LEU A 1099 -47.12 56.56 30.32
N HIS A 1100 -47.45 57.13 31.47
CA HIS A 1100 -46.53 57.96 32.24
C HIS A 1100 -45.31 57.14 32.70
N GLY A 1101 -44.11 57.75 32.67
CA GLY A 1101 -42.89 57.13 33.15
C GLY A 1101 -41.82 56.86 32.10
N ASN A 1102 -41.77 55.65 31.55
CA ASN A 1102 -40.54 55.12 30.91
C ASN A 1102 -40.19 55.86 29.60
N GLN A 1103 -39.35 56.89 29.70
CA GLN A 1103 -38.90 57.71 28.56
C GLN A 1103 -37.92 56.97 27.65
N LYS A 1104 -37.36 55.84 28.07
CA LYS A 1104 -36.25 55.17 27.40
C LYS A 1104 -36.30 53.66 27.57
N LYS A 1105 -37.30 53.05 26.94
CA LYS A 1105 -37.36 51.60 26.68
C LYS A 1105 -35.98 51.12 26.20
N ASN A 1106 -35.33 50.25 26.96
CA ASN A 1106 -34.04 49.69 26.56
C ASN A 1106 -34.21 48.82 25.30
N SER A 1107 -33.11 48.52 24.60
CA SER A 1107 -33.14 47.42 23.63
C SER A 1107 -33.44 46.11 24.36
N SER A 1108 -33.95 45.10 23.63
CA SER A 1108 -33.92 43.73 24.16
C SER A 1108 -32.50 43.34 24.55
N LYS A 1109 -32.39 42.50 25.59
CA LYS A 1109 -31.11 42.03 26.14
C LYS A 1109 -31.03 40.52 26.05
N THR A 1110 -29.94 40.01 25.49
CA THR A 1110 -29.64 38.59 25.42
C THR A 1110 -28.58 38.27 26.48
N ILE A 1111 -28.90 37.37 27.42
CA ILE A 1111 -28.01 36.93 28.49
C ILE A 1111 -27.56 35.50 28.18
N GLY A 1112 -26.32 35.34 27.71
CA GLY A 1112 -25.68 34.04 27.47
C GLY A 1112 -25.09 33.40 28.74
N ASP A 1113 -24.71 32.12 28.67
CA ASP A 1113 -24.27 31.33 29.84
C ASP A 1113 -23.07 31.95 30.57
N GLY A 1114 -23.22 32.20 31.88
CA GLY A 1114 -22.25 32.92 32.70
C GLY A 1114 -22.31 34.45 32.55
N GLY A 1115 -23.25 34.97 31.76
CA GLY A 1115 -23.45 36.39 31.50
C GLY A 1115 -24.26 37.12 32.57
N GLU A 1116 -24.00 38.41 32.68
CA GLU A 1116 -24.73 39.34 33.53
C GLU A 1116 -25.01 40.62 32.71
N GLU A 1117 -26.28 40.95 32.55
CA GLU A 1117 -26.71 42.19 31.91
C GLU A 1117 -27.23 43.16 32.98
N ILE A 1118 -26.67 44.37 33.01
CA ILE A 1118 -27.07 45.45 33.90
C ILE A 1118 -27.58 46.61 33.06
N PHE A 1119 -28.80 47.05 33.32
CA PHE A 1119 -29.42 48.19 32.64
C PHE A 1119 -30.30 48.99 33.60
N THR A 1120 -30.73 50.19 33.17
CA THR A 1120 -31.56 51.08 33.98
C THR A 1120 -32.79 51.47 33.19
N GLU A 1121 -33.96 51.35 33.82
CA GLU A 1121 -35.21 51.93 33.32
C GLU A 1121 -35.32 53.37 33.85
N GLU A 1122 -35.58 54.32 32.95
CA GLU A 1122 -35.62 55.76 33.24
C GLU A 1122 -37.09 56.24 33.21
N TYR A 1123 -37.72 56.36 34.39
CA TYR A 1123 -39.09 56.86 34.55
C TYR A 1123 -39.08 58.36 34.82
N ARG A 1124 -39.94 59.11 34.12
CA ARG A 1124 -40.00 60.58 34.13
C ARG A 1124 -41.44 61.03 33.93
N THR A 1125 -41.99 61.82 34.85
CA THR A 1125 -43.32 62.45 34.73
C THR A 1125 -43.23 63.94 35.06
N ASN A 1126 -44.37 64.65 35.14
CA ASN A 1126 -44.39 66.04 35.62
C ASN A 1126 -44.42 66.11 37.16
N ASP A 1127 -44.33 64.96 37.82
CA ASP A 1127 -44.66 64.76 39.23
C ASP A 1127 -43.40 64.19 39.93
N GLY A 1128 -42.67 63.29 39.25
CA GLY A 1128 -41.28 62.98 39.60
C GLY A 1128 -40.46 62.19 38.57
N ASP A 1129 -39.14 62.17 38.75
CA ASP A 1129 -38.20 61.36 37.96
C ASP A 1129 -37.56 60.27 38.82
N THR A 1130 -37.56 59.02 38.34
CA THR A 1130 -36.96 57.87 39.03
C THR A 1130 -36.20 56.94 38.07
N ASP A 1131 -34.99 56.53 38.48
CA ASP A 1131 -34.17 55.51 37.80
C ASP A 1131 -34.22 54.18 38.56
N LEU A 1132 -34.45 53.06 37.85
CA LEU A 1132 -34.40 51.71 38.43
C LEU A 1132 -33.31 50.87 37.76
N THR A 1133 -32.26 50.51 38.50
CA THR A 1133 -31.18 49.65 38.00
C THR A 1133 -31.47 48.17 38.21
N ILE A 1134 -31.61 47.43 37.11
CA ILE A 1134 -31.93 46.00 37.04
C ILE A 1134 -30.66 45.21 36.65
N THR A 1135 -30.41 44.09 37.32
CA THR A 1135 -29.37 43.12 36.95
C THR A 1135 -30.00 41.76 36.68
N ILE A 1136 -29.73 41.22 35.51
CA ILE A 1136 -30.17 39.88 35.10
C ILE A 1136 -28.91 39.04 34.92
N SER A 1137 -28.72 38.06 35.80
CA SER A 1137 -27.59 37.13 35.75
C SER A 1137 -28.05 35.70 35.48
N TRP A 1138 -27.30 35.04 34.61
CA TRP A 1138 -27.58 33.68 34.15
C TRP A 1138 -26.31 32.85 34.30
N LYS A 1139 -26.39 31.75 35.05
CA LYS A 1139 -25.20 30.95 35.38
C LYS A 1139 -25.56 29.47 35.49
N GLU A 1140 -24.69 28.62 34.93
CA GLU A 1140 -24.64 27.17 35.21
C GLU A 1140 -24.47 26.85 36.71
#